data_AF-A0A1Q9CCJ0-F1
#
_entry.id   AF-A0A1Q9CCJ0-F1
#
_cell.length_a   1.000
_cell.length_b   1.000
_cell.length_c   1.000
_cell.angle_alpha   90.00
_cell.angle_beta   90.00
_cell.angle_gamma   90.00
#
_symmetry.space_group_name_H-M   'P 1'
#
loop_
_entity.id
_entity.type
_entity.pdbx_description
1 polymer ?
#
loop_
_entity_poly.entity_id
_entity_poly.type
_entity_poly.pdbx_seq_one_letter_code
_entity_poly.pdbx_strand_id
1 'polypeptide(L)'
;MELMPLNTSSASTRFFWSNMDAERSGSPRRMASSSIDSRPPFSWPQVAEVARRFGEFQLEKSLPSERDLNFLLRSADAKGDLVVFKVHNPEDSRDFVECQCLALEYATARGASCQHLLRSQDTGEALLAMDLPEGGNEGRCFCRALSFLPGQMLADAAAEAGSDSGKLASLFAAVGEAVGSITAALQEFQHSAATREFVWDLQRCFEVVESHIGDVKEGQQQDLVRRVLDAQRLQLTSLLPKLRRSIVHNDPNDYNLVVGVDGRVGVLDFGDMLYSYTCSDAAIGMAYLFFHVPEDTPLAEGVRPFVEAYHQKCPLEEAEADALFALAVCRVCTSVCMSAYQSKLDPGNEYLLISAKPAWRLLERVDKFPGDAAKVGCLCATNPSQSMETEFFPAGRVARSMRFPGSLKQVVEAATSPRRAFCKIPSVKKQVPNLELNDGKSMPILGFGCYKVGVVPGSAAGAADAPKPAPAKGVIADALAAGYRCFDCAQFYENEDAIGEAFQVAGVPREELYIISKVWTNNIHDGPKAVRQQCLKSIKDLGCGFLDLYMIHWPVPGKHVEAYQELVALQAEGLIKSIGVSNYTVEDLSELQAAKLPLPAVNQIEINPFLYRKKTIAHFKGLGIQLQAYRALCNFGKAASLENEVVGALAAKHGRSASQILGKWCIQKGFQHIPKSEKLSRMEENARLFDFELDTEDMDKLENLTTPAALETFKSSYLKGIVRDTPLQAGAEAIKKDVTLE
;
A
#
# COMPACT_ATOMS: atom_id res chain seq x y z
N MET A 1 -13.59 -6.96 -77.78
CA MET A 1 -12.33 -6.80 -77.01
C MET A 1 -11.85 -5.37 -77.28
N GLU A 2 -12.63 -4.37 -76.84
CA GLU A 2 -12.59 -3.80 -75.48
C GLU A 2 -11.41 -2.83 -75.37
N LEU A 3 -11.58 -1.56 -75.76
CA LEU A 3 -12.34 -0.46 -75.13
C LEU A 3 -11.72 0.13 -73.85
N MET A 4 -10.86 1.11 -74.13
CA MET A 4 -10.85 2.45 -73.53
C MET A 4 -10.21 2.72 -72.14
N PRO A 5 -9.79 3.99 -71.88
CA PRO A 5 -8.73 4.29 -70.92
C PRO A 5 -9.03 5.50 -69.97
N LEU A 6 -7.99 5.91 -69.21
CA LEU A 6 -7.69 7.28 -68.73
C LEU A 6 -8.66 8.05 -67.78
N ASN A 7 -7.99 8.62 -66.75
CA ASN A 7 -8.18 9.95 -66.12
C ASN A 7 -9.09 10.19 -64.88
N THR A 8 -8.43 10.60 -63.79
CA THR A 8 -8.67 11.78 -62.88
C THR A 8 -10.10 12.09 -62.39
N SER A 9 -10.38 12.38 -61.11
CA SER A 9 -9.60 12.96 -59.98
C SER A 9 -10.12 12.42 -58.62
N SER A 10 -9.64 12.70 -57.40
CA SER A 10 -8.79 13.77 -56.82
C SER A 10 -8.07 13.29 -55.52
N ALA A 11 -7.56 14.20 -54.69
CA ALA A 11 -6.81 13.99 -53.42
C ALA A 11 -7.59 13.17 -52.34
N SER A 12 -7.04 12.62 -51.24
CA SER A 12 -5.79 12.84 -50.45
C SER A 12 -5.54 11.68 -49.44
N THR A 13 -4.32 11.54 -48.88
CA THR A 13 -3.94 10.79 -47.61
C THR A 13 -4.47 9.35 -47.42
N ARG A 14 -3.72 8.23 -47.43
CA ARG A 14 -2.28 7.92 -47.20
C ARG A 14 -1.82 8.35 -45.79
N PHE A 15 -1.56 7.49 -44.80
CA PHE A 15 -0.53 6.42 -44.63
C PHE A 15 -0.89 5.64 -43.31
N PHE A 16 -0.44 4.42 -42.93
CA PHE A 16 0.28 3.26 -43.53
C PHE A 16 0.15 2.05 -42.57
N TRP A 17 0.31 0.79 -43.02
CA TRP A 17 0.51 -0.41 -42.16
C TRP A 17 1.16 -1.56 -42.97
N SER A 18 2.36 -2.00 -42.58
CA SER A 18 2.87 -3.38 -42.80
C SER A 18 4.19 -3.59 -42.05
N ASN A 19 4.48 -4.86 -41.71
CA ASN A 19 5.74 -5.39 -41.14
C ASN A 19 6.01 -5.14 -39.64
N MET A 20 5.21 -5.77 -38.77
CA MET A 20 5.65 -6.28 -37.45
C MET A 20 4.87 -7.57 -37.09
N ASP A 21 5.12 -8.65 -37.82
CA ASP A 21 4.67 -10.01 -37.47
C ASP A 21 5.87 -10.95 -37.27
N ALA A 22 6.57 -10.74 -36.15
CA ALA A 22 7.43 -11.71 -35.49
C ALA A 22 7.56 -11.29 -34.01
N GLU A 23 7.57 -12.26 -33.09
CA GLU A 23 7.80 -12.06 -31.65
C GLU A 23 6.74 -11.24 -30.88
N ARG A 24 5.47 -11.69 -30.97
CA ARG A 24 4.47 -11.49 -29.90
C ARG A 24 4.05 -12.81 -29.27
N SER A 25 4.91 -13.36 -28.41
CA SER A 25 4.62 -14.52 -27.55
C SER A 25 4.89 -14.22 -26.07
N GLY A 26 4.50 -13.03 -25.62
CA GLY A 26 4.31 -12.72 -24.20
C GLY A 26 2.82 -12.79 -23.88
N SER A 27 2.36 -13.85 -23.22
CA SER A 27 1.00 -13.93 -22.70
C SER A 27 0.77 -12.86 -21.63
N PRO A 28 -0.47 -12.37 -21.43
CA PRO A 28 -0.80 -11.59 -20.24
C PRO A 28 -0.44 -12.45 -19.02
N ARG A 29 0.33 -11.90 -18.07
CA ARG A 29 0.50 -12.54 -16.77
C ARG A 29 -0.87 -12.58 -16.11
N ARG A 30 -1.51 -13.74 -16.13
CA ARG A 30 -2.68 -14.01 -15.28
C ARG A 30 -2.25 -13.73 -13.84
N MET A 31 -3.04 -12.97 -13.09
CA MET A 31 -2.89 -12.96 -11.63
C MET A 31 -2.96 -14.40 -11.15
N ALA A 32 -2.09 -14.76 -10.20
CA ALA A 32 -2.08 -16.11 -9.67
C ALA A 32 -3.40 -16.36 -8.94
N SER A 33 -4.27 -17.20 -9.50
CA SER A 33 -5.29 -17.86 -8.71
C SER A 33 -4.60 -18.59 -7.58
N SER A 34 -5.06 -18.37 -6.34
CA SER A 34 -4.88 -19.35 -5.28
C SER A 34 -5.37 -20.69 -5.80
N SER A 35 -4.49 -21.69 -5.84
CA SER A 35 -4.81 -23.02 -6.32
C SER A 35 -5.90 -23.63 -5.45
N ILE A 36 -7.06 -23.95 -6.03
CA ILE A 36 -8.12 -24.74 -5.35
C ILE A 36 -7.59 -26.12 -4.91
N ASP A 37 -6.49 -26.57 -5.53
CA ASP A 37 -5.78 -27.84 -5.31
C ASP A 37 -5.05 -27.99 -3.95
N SER A 38 -5.10 -26.99 -3.06
CA SER A 38 -4.30 -26.96 -1.82
C SER A 38 -5.09 -27.16 -0.51
N ARG A 39 -6.27 -27.77 -0.51
CA ARG A 39 -6.99 -28.04 0.75
C ARG A 39 -6.12 -28.84 1.76
N PRO A 40 -6.21 -28.58 3.08
CA PRO A 40 -5.42 -29.30 4.08
C PRO A 40 -5.60 -30.84 3.96
N PRO A 41 -4.52 -31.62 3.78
CA PRO A 41 -4.62 -33.05 3.47
C PRO A 41 -4.81 -33.93 4.72
N PHE A 42 -5.66 -33.50 5.66
CA PHE A 42 -5.88 -34.19 6.93
C PHE A 42 -7.23 -34.90 6.99
N SER A 43 -7.21 -36.17 7.41
CA SER A 43 -8.40 -36.91 7.80
C SER A 43 -8.87 -36.52 9.21
N TRP A 44 -10.16 -36.70 9.52
CA TRP A 44 -10.69 -36.39 10.85
C TRP A 44 -9.90 -37.05 12.01
N PRO A 45 -9.47 -38.33 11.95
CA PRO A 45 -8.63 -38.92 13.00
C PRO A 45 -7.35 -38.14 13.32
N GLN A 46 -6.69 -37.55 12.30
CA GLN A 46 -5.48 -36.72 12.49
C GLN A 46 -5.83 -35.36 13.09
N VAL A 47 -6.95 -34.75 12.67
CA VAL A 47 -7.46 -33.49 13.23
C VAL A 47 -7.91 -33.66 14.68
N ALA A 48 -8.56 -34.78 15.00
CA ALA A 48 -9.11 -35.10 16.32
C ALA A 48 -8.02 -35.17 17.42
N GLU A 49 -6.82 -35.65 17.08
CA GLU A 49 -5.68 -35.69 18.00
C GLU A 49 -5.29 -34.28 18.48
N VAL A 50 -5.27 -33.31 17.56
CA VAL A 50 -4.94 -31.91 17.88
C VAL A 50 -6.13 -31.18 18.49
N ALA A 51 -7.36 -31.48 18.04
CA ALA A 51 -8.58 -30.89 18.60
C ALA A 51 -8.77 -31.20 20.08
N ARG A 52 -8.38 -32.41 20.55
CA ARG A 52 -8.40 -32.78 21.97
C ARG A 52 -7.63 -31.83 22.88
N ARG A 53 -6.62 -31.13 22.35
CA ARG A 53 -5.83 -30.16 23.13
C ARG A 53 -6.65 -28.96 23.57
N PHE A 54 -7.77 -28.63 22.89
CA PHE A 54 -8.72 -27.59 23.31
C PHE A 54 -9.84 -28.12 24.22
N GLY A 55 -10.07 -29.44 24.25
CA GLY A 55 -11.09 -30.08 25.08
C GLY A 55 -11.55 -31.44 24.53
N GLU A 56 -12.32 -32.18 25.32
CA GLU A 56 -12.88 -33.46 24.87
C GLU A 56 -14.12 -33.24 24.01
N PHE A 57 -14.07 -33.68 22.76
CA PHE A 57 -15.06 -33.38 21.73
C PHE A 57 -15.53 -34.61 20.95
N GLN A 58 -16.78 -34.58 20.51
CA GLN A 58 -17.35 -35.49 19.52
C GLN A 58 -17.60 -34.74 18.21
N LEU A 59 -17.35 -35.38 17.06
CA LEU A 59 -17.64 -34.81 15.74
C LEU A 59 -19.14 -34.88 15.46
N GLU A 60 -19.78 -33.73 15.23
CA GLU A 60 -21.17 -33.65 14.77
C GLU A 60 -21.23 -33.79 13.25
N LYS A 61 -20.46 -32.95 12.53
CA LYS A 61 -20.36 -32.95 11.06
C LYS A 61 -19.17 -32.11 10.59
N SER A 62 -18.68 -32.38 9.39
CA SER A 62 -17.88 -31.40 8.65
C SER A 62 -18.77 -30.22 8.22
N LEU A 63 -18.19 -29.03 8.17
CA LEU A 63 -18.81 -27.81 7.65
C LEU A 63 -18.24 -27.49 6.25
N PRO A 64 -19.04 -26.90 5.34
CA PRO A 64 -18.54 -26.48 4.04
C PRO A 64 -17.47 -25.39 4.18
N SER A 65 -16.56 -25.35 3.22
CA SER A 65 -15.48 -24.37 3.10
C SER A 65 -14.93 -24.41 1.67
N GLU A 66 -14.42 -23.27 1.18
CA GLU A 66 -13.73 -23.22 -0.12
C GLU A 66 -12.31 -23.82 -0.02
N ARG A 67 -11.49 -23.28 0.90
CA ARG A 67 -10.04 -23.54 1.00
C ARG A 67 -9.60 -24.32 2.25
N ASP A 68 -10.38 -24.28 3.32
CA ASP A 68 -10.03 -24.79 4.66
C ASP A 68 -10.75 -26.10 5.01
N LEU A 69 -10.38 -26.75 6.11
CA LEU A 69 -11.20 -27.81 6.73
C LEU A 69 -11.88 -27.28 8.01
N ASN A 70 -13.21 -27.24 7.99
CA ASN A 70 -14.03 -26.82 9.11
C ASN A 70 -14.83 -28.02 9.67
N PHE A 71 -14.84 -28.19 10.99
CA PHE A 71 -15.57 -29.25 11.69
C PHE A 71 -16.45 -28.66 12.80
N LEU A 72 -17.72 -29.07 12.85
CA LEU A 72 -18.59 -28.80 13.98
C LEU A 72 -18.42 -29.92 15.02
N LEU A 73 -18.03 -29.52 16.23
CA LEU A 73 -17.74 -30.39 17.35
C LEU A 73 -18.70 -30.10 18.52
N ARG A 74 -19.01 -31.12 19.30
CA ARG A 74 -19.76 -31.02 20.56
C ARG A 74 -18.87 -31.37 21.74
N SER A 75 -18.87 -30.53 22.78
CA SER A 75 -18.18 -30.84 24.04
C SER A 75 -18.73 -32.12 24.67
N ALA A 76 -17.86 -32.96 25.20
CA ALA A 76 -18.23 -34.18 25.93
C ALA A 76 -18.63 -33.90 27.40
N ASP A 77 -18.57 -32.64 27.85
CA ASP A 77 -19.05 -32.23 29.17
C ASP A 77 -20.59 -32.20 29.27
N ALA A 78 -21.09 -31.96 30.49
CA ALA A 78 -22.52 -31.94 30.77
C ALA A 78 -23.29 -30.74 30.17
N LYS A 79 -22.62 -29.75 29.56
CA LYS A 79 -23.26 -28.64 28.84
C LYS A 79 -23.48 -28.99 27.37
N GLY A 80 -22.56 -29.75 26.77
CA GLY A 80 -22.65 -30.16 25.37
C GLY A 80 -22.50 -28.98 24.38
N ASP A 81 -21.73 -27.97 24.78
CA ASP A 81 -21.48 -26.74 24.01
C ASP A 81 -20.89 -27.06 22.61
N LEU A 82 -21.28 -26.28 21.61
CA LEU A 82 -20.81 -26.45 20.23
C LEU A 82 -19.58 -25.58 19.93
N VAL A 83 -18.62 -26.16 19.21
CA VAL A 83 -17.33 -25.58 18.84
C VAL A 83 -17.07 -25.79 17.35
N VAL A 84 -16.51 -24.80 16.67
CA VAL A 84 -16.00 -24.92 15.31
C VAL A 84 -14.49 -25.11 15.37
N PHE A 85 -13.99 -26.24 14.88
CA PHE A 85 -12.57 -26.48 14.70
C PHE A 85 -12.18 -26.21 13.25
N LYS A 86 -11.24 -25.29 13.03
CA LYS A 86 -10.77 -24.87 11.70
C LYS A 86 -9.30 -25.23 11.52
N VAL A 87 -8.99 -25.97 10.47
CA VAL A 87 -7.63 -26.17 9.95
C VAL A 87 -7.49 -25.30 8.70
N HIS A 88 -6.57 -24.35 8.76
CA HIS A 88 -6.31 -23.39 7.69
C HIS A 88 -5.55 -24.01 6.53
N ASN A 89 -5.79 -23.49 5.33
CA ASN A 89 -5.11 -23.85 4.10
C ASN A 89 -3.56 -23.78 4.28
N PRO A 90 -2.77 -24.73 3.73
CA PRO A 90 -1.31 -24.74 3.86
C PRO A 90 -0.60 -23.54 3.21
N GLU A 91 -1.26 -22.83 2.29
CA GLU A 91 -0.74 -21.59 1.70
C GLU A 91 -0.87 -20.37 2.63
N ASP A 92 -1.74 -20.44 3.64
CA ASP A 92 -1.99 -19.30 4.54
C ASP A 92 -0.86 -19.18 5.58
N SER A 93 -0.15 -18.05 5.54
CA SER A 93 0.98 -17.79 6.42
C SER A 93 0.58 -17.70 7.89
N ARG A 94 1.48 -18.16 8.78
CA ARG A 94 1.28 -18.07 10.24
C ARG A 94 0.86 -16.67 10.67
N ASP A 95 1.60 -15.66 10.24
CA ASP A 95 1.38 -14.25 10.56
C ASP A 95 -0.02 -13.76 10.15
N PHE A 96 -0.56 -14.26 9.04
CA PHE A 96 -1.93 -13.91 8.63
C PHE A 96 -3.00 -14.64 9.45
N VAL A 97 -2.77 -15.91 9.81
CA VAL A 97 -3.71 -16.63 10.69
C VAL A 97 -3.68 -16.06 12.11
N GLU A 98 -2.51 -15.64 12.62
CA GLU A 98 -2.37 -14.91 13.88
C GLU A 98 -3.05 -13.53 13.82
N CYS A 99 -2.93 -12.81 12.69
CA CYS A 99 -3.66 -11.56 12.43
C CYS A 99 -5.17 -11.73 12.62
N GLN A 100 -5.77 -12.76 12.00
CA GLN A 100 -7.19 -13.08 12.14
C GLN A 100 -7.57 -13.37 13.60
N CYS A 101 -6.76 -14.16 14.30
CA CYS A 101 -7.00 -14.50 15.70
C CYS A 101 -7.00 -13.24 16.59
N LEU A 102 -5.99 -12.37 16.42
CA LEU A 102 -5.89 -11.12 17.16
C LEU A 102 -7.02 -10.15 16.81
N ALA A 103 -7.43 -10.06 15.55
CA ALA A 103 -8.55 -9.23 15.11
C ALA A 103 -9.88 -9.68 15.75
N LEU A 104 -10.10 -10.99 15.83
CA LEU A 104 -11.28 -11.58 16.45
C LEU A 104 -11.34 -11.30 17.96
N GLU A 105 -10.22 -11.46 18.68
CA GLU A 105 -10.13 -11.06 20.10
C GLU A 105 -10.34 -9.55 20.30
N TYR A 106 -9.78 -8.72 19.40
CA TYR A 106 -9.88 -7.27 19.47
C TYR A 106 -11.30 -6.74 19.21
N ALA A 107 -12.01 -7.37 18.27
CA ALA A 107 -13.39 -7.04 17.93
C ALA A 107 -14.36 -7.50 19.03
N THR A 108 -14.23 -8.74 19.50
CA THR A 108 -15.08 -9.27 20.59
C THR A 108 -14.88 -8.52 21.90
N ALA A 109 -13.64 -8.10 22.23
CA ALA A 109 -13.36 -7.25 23.39
C ALA A 109 -14.01 -5.84 23.31
N ARG A 110 -14.45 -5.42 22.11
CA ARG A 110 -15.19 -4.16 21.87
C ARG A 110 -16.71 -4.38 21.70
N GLY A 111 -17.19 -5.60 21.93
CA GLY A 111 -18.62 -5.93 21.85
C GLY A 111 -19.13 -6.24 20.44
N ALA A 112 -18.24 -6.48 19.48
CA ALA A 112 -18.65 -7.01 18.18
C ALA A 112 -19.22 -8.43 18.33
N SER A 113 -20.30 -8.70 17.59
CA SER A 113 -20.97 -10.01 17.54
C SER A 113 -20.24 -10.92 16.56
N CYS A 114 -19.28 -11.70 17.04
CA CYS A 114 -18.56 -12.70 16.24
C CYS A 114 -18.06 -13.85 17.12
N GLN A 115 -17.47 -14.88 16.50
CA GLN A 115 -16.93 -16.04 17.21
C GLN A 115 -15.83 -15.64 18.23
N HIS A 116 -15.65 -16.43 19.29
CA HIS A 116 -14.57 -16.28 20.26
C HIS A 116 -13.54 -17.40 20.11
N LEU A 117 -12.25 -17.11 20.28
CA LEU A 117 -11.21 -18.14 20.31
C LEU A 117 -11.30 -18.98 21.59
N LEU A 118 -11.16 -20.29 21.43
CA LEU A 118 -10.81 -21.20 22.52
C LEU A 118 -9.29 -21.30 22.63
N ARG A 119 -8.80 -21.63 23.82
CA ARG A 119 -7.37 -21.81 24.11
C ARG A 119 -7.06 -23.26 24.41
N SER A 120 -5.90 -23.72 23.96
CA SER A 120 -5.39 -25.06 24.26
C SER A 120 -5.21 -25.21 25.77
N GLN A 121 -5.67 -26.33 26.34
CA GLN A 121 -5.66 -26.61 27.77
C GLN A 121 -4.24 -26.88 28.31
N ASP A 122 -3.31 -27.25 27.42
CA ASP A 122 -1.92 -27.58 27.74
C ASP A 122 -0.95 -26.38 27.57
N THR A 123 -1.09 -25.57 26.50
CA THR A 123 -0.19 -24.43 26.22
C THR A 123 -0.83 -23.05 26.44
N GLY A 124 -2.16 -22.94 26.51
CA GLY A 124 -2.87 -21.65 26.56
C GLY A 124 -2.90 -20.89 25.23
N GLU A 125 -2.29 -21.43 24.17
CA GLU A 125 -2.27 -20.85 22.83
C GLU A 125 -3.64 -21.03 22.14
N ALA A 126 -4.05 -20.05 21.33
CA ALA A 126 -5.28 -20.12 20.55
C ALA A 126 -5.06 -20.64 19.11
N LEU A 127 -3.81 -20.74 18.67
CA LEU A 127 -3.39 -21.22 17.36
C LEU A 127 -2.32 -22.29 17.51
N LEU A 128 -2.56 -23.49 17.00
CA LEU A 128 -1.64 -24.61 17.04
C LEU A 128 -1.18 -24.97 15.62
N ALA A 129 0.04 -25.49 15.49
CA ALA A 129 0.56 -26.00 14.23
C ALA A 129 0.29 -27.51 14.07
N MET A 130 0.11 -27.93 12.82
CA MET A 130 0.03 -29.33 12.40
C MET A 130 1.06 -29.56 11.30
N ASP A 131 1.96 -30.53 11.47
CA ASP A 131 2.92 -30.90 10.41
C ASP A 131 2.19 -31.65 9.28
N LEU A 132 2.53 -31.36 8.02
CA LEU A 132 1.92 -32.02 6.86
C LEU A 132 2.34 -33.51 6.77
N PRO A 133 1.47 -34.41 6.26
CA PRO A 133 1.85 -35.81 6.03
C PRO A 133 3.00 -35.96 5.02
N GLU A 134 3.84 -36.99 5.21
CA GLU A 134 4.97 -37.28 4.31
C GLU A 134 4.50 -37.42 2.85
N GLY A 135 5.05 -36.57 1.96
CA GLY A 135 4.70 -36.52 0.54
C GLY A 135 4.32 -35.13 0.03
N GLY A 136 3.96 -34.20 0.91
CA GLY A 136 3.96 -32.76 0.62
C GLY A 136 5.34 -32.12 0.81
N ASN A 137 5.52 -30.88 0.32
CA ASN A 137 6.68 -30.07 0.70
C ASN A 137 6.77 -29.92 2.22
N GLU A 138 7.98 -29.91 2.79
CA GLU A 138 8.20 -29.67 4.23
C GLU A 138 7.48 -28.39 4.68
N GLY A 139 6.42 -28.54 5.47
CA GLY A 139 5.48 -27.45 5.74
C GLY A 139 4.50 -27.77 6.86
N ARG A 140 3.84 -26.72 7.36
CA ARG A 140 2.90 -26.76 8.48
C ARG A 140 1.60 -26.07 8.10
N CYS A 141 0.49 -26.67 8.50
CA CYS A 141 -0.79 -25.99 8.59
C CYS A 141 -0.98 -25.41 10.00
N PHE A 142 -1.93 -24.49 10.13
CA PHE A 142 -2.34 -23.93 11.41
C PHE A 142 -3.80 -24.26 11.71
N CYS A 143 -4.14 -24.43 12.98
CA CYS A 143 -5.50 -24.79 13.39
C CYS A 143 -5.91 -24.05 14.67
N ARG A 144 -7.22 -23.75 14.75
CA ARG A 144 -7.84 -23.03 15.88
C ARG A 144 -9.21 -23.61 16.22
N ALA A 145 -9.62 -23.46 17.47
CA ALA A 145 -10.98 -23.74 17.92
C ALA A 145 -11.73 -22.41 18.20
N LEU A 146 -12.99 -22.36 17.79
CA LEU A 146 -13.86 -21.18 17.83
C LEU A 146 -15.21 -21.52 18.46
N SER A 147 -15.81 -20.60 19.21
CA SER A 147 -17.19 -20.79 19.70
C SER A 147 -18.18 -20.87 18.54
N PHE A 148 -19.16 -21.77 18.61
CA PHE A 148 -20.25 -21.79 17.63
C PHE A 148 -21.23 -20.62 17.85
N LEU A 149 -21.68 -19.97 16.77
CA LEU A 149 -22.77 -18.99 16.82
C LEU A 149 -24.09 -19.69 16.43
N PRO A 150 -25.09 -19.77 17.34
CA PRO A 150 -26.37 -20.39 17.02
C PRO A 150 -27.25 -19.47 16.18
N GLY A 151 -27.74 -19.97 15.05
CA GLY A 151 -28.61 -19.24 14.14
C GLY A 151 -28.71 -19.93 12.77
N GLN A 152 -29.25 -19.20 11.80
CA GLN A 152 -29.30 -19.58 10.38
C GLN A 152 -28.51 -18.59 9.52
N MET A 153 -28.11 -18.98 8.31
CA MET A 153 -27.35 -18.07 7.45
C MET A 153 -28.23 -16.91 6.97
N LEU A 154 -27.63 -15.76 6.69
CA LEU A 154 -28.34 -14.59 6.14
C LEU A 154 -29.08 -14.94 4.84
N ALA A 155 -28.50 -15.80 3.98
CA ALA A 155 -29.17 -16.35 2.80
C ALA A 155 -30.56 -16.94 3.13
N ASP A 156 -30.62 -17.78 4.16
CA ASP A 156 -31.84 -18.49 4.55
C ASP A 156 -32.83 -17.53 5.23
N ALA A 157 -32.36 -16.66 6.12
CA ALA A 157 -33.19 -15.66 6.79
C ALA A 157 -33.83 -14.65 5.82
N ALA A 158 -33.09 -14.23 4.79
CA ALA A 158 -33.62 -13.35 3.75
C ALA A 158 -34.64 -14.09 2.86
N ALA A 159 -34.39 -15.36 2.52
CA ALA A 159 -35.34 -16.20 1.80
C ALA A 159 -36.65 -16.43 2.58
N GLU A 160 -36.58 -16.61 3.90
CA GLU A 160 -37.74 -16.73 4.80
C GLU A 160 -38.52 -15.42 4.98
N ALA A 161 -37.82 -14.28 4.95
CA ALA A 161 -38.47 -12.96 4.91
C ALA A 161 -39.23 -12.74 3.60
N GLY A 162 -38.72 -13.27 2.48
CA GLY A 162 -39.36 -13.22 1.17
C GLY A 162 -39.50 -11.77 0.68
N SER A 163 -40.72 -11.35 0.37
CA SER A 163 -41.03 -9.96 -0.02
C SER A 163 -41.66 -9.12 1.11
N ASP A 164 -41.62 -9.59 2.36
CA ASP A 164 -42.09 -8.85 3.53
C ASP A 164 -41.12 -7.71 3.87
N SER A 165 -41.45 -6.49 3.42
CA SER A 165 -40.62 -5.31 3.60
C SER A 165 -40.35 -4.96 5.07
N GLY A 166 -41.25 -5.31 6.00
CA GLY A 166 -41.05 -5.08 7.43
C GLY A 166 -40.01 -6.03 8.03
N LYS A 167 -40.05 -7.31 7.63
CA LYS A 167 -39.04 -8.30 8.02
C LYS A 167 -37.68 -8.00 7.39
N LEU A 168 -37.64 -7.72 6.08
CA LEU A 168 -36.41 -7.36 5.38
C LEU A 168 -35.77 -6.11 5.99
N ALA A 169 -36.54 -5.05 6.27
CA ALA A 169 -36.00 -3.84 6.90
C ALA A 169 -35.41 -4.11 8.29
N SER A 170 -36.08 -4.94 9.11
CA SER A 170 -35.57 -5.34 10.43
C SER A 170 -34.29 -6.17 10.34
N LEU A 171 -34.25 -7.13 9.42
CA LEU A 171 -33.08 -7.97 9.14
C LEU A 171 -31.90 -7.12 8.65
N PHE A 172 -32.13 -6.23 7.69
CA PHE A 172 -31.10 -5.37 7.11
C PHE A 172 -30.54 -4.39 8.14
N ALA A 173 -31.37 -3.84 9.02
CA ALA A 173 -30.91 -3.02 10.14
C ALA A 173 -30.02 -3.83 11.11
N ALA A 174 -30.39 -5.07 11.46
CA ALA A 174 -29.57 -5.93 12.30
C ALA A 174 -28.23 -6.32 11.64
N VAL A 175 -28.22 -6.54 10.32
CA VAL A 175 -26.97 -6.74 9.54
C VAL A 175 -26.12 -5.46 9.56
N GLY A 176 -26.71 -4.28 9.36
CA GLY A 176 -26.02 -2.99 9.43
C GLY A 176 -25.41 -2.74 10.80
N GLU A 177 -26.13 -3.09 11.87
CA GLU A 177 -25.65 -2.99 13.24
C GLU A 177 -24.40 -3.87 13.47
N ALA A 178 -24.44 -5.13 13.03
CA ALA A 178 -23.32 -6.06 13.21
C ALA A 178 -22.09 -5.68 12.39
N VAL A 179 -22.29 -5.39 11.09
CA VAL A 179 -21.20 -5.01 10.17
C VAL A 179 -20.57 -3.68 10.61
N GLY A 180 -21.37 -2.67 10.96
CA GLY A 180 -20.88 -1.39 11.46
C GLY A 180 -20.14 -1.51 12.80
N SER A 181 -20.60 -2.39 13.70
CA SER A 181 -19.90 -2.66 14.96
C SER A 181 -18.53 -3.32 14.73
N ILE A 182 -18.38 -4.20 13.74
CA ILE A 182 -17.11 -4.82 13.37
C ILE A 182 -16.16 -3.81 12.73
N THR A 183 -16.61 -3.04 11.73
CA THR A 183 -15.74 -2.02 11.12
C THR A 183 -15.27 -1.01 12.17
N ALA A 184 -16.17 -0.50 13.02
CA ALA A 184 -15.81 0.42 14.10
C ALA A 184 -14.80 -0.20 15.08
N ALA A 185 -14.96 -1.48 15.44
CA ALA A 185 -14.03 -2.17 16.31
C ALA A 185 -12.64 -2.41 15.67
N LEU A 186 -12.56 -2.54 14.34
CA LEU A 186 -11.31 -2.78 13.61
C LEU A 186 -10.56 -1.49 13.18
N GLN A 187 -11.16 -0.29 13.27
CA GLN A 187 -10.47 0.96 12.89
C GLN A 187 -9.14 1.18 13.62
N GLU A 188 -9.08 0.86 14.91
CA GLU A 188 -7.87 0.96 15.73
C GLU A 188 -7.01 -0.33 15.72
N PHE A 189 -7.47 -1.40 15.06
CA PHE A 189 -6.70 -2.63 14.93
C PHE A 189 -5.58 -2.44 13.89
N GLN A 190 -4.39 -2.95 14.20
CA GLN A 190 -3.20 -2.76 13.38
C GLN A 190 -2.38 -4.05 13.39
N HIS A 191 -2.14 -4.61 12.20
CA HIS A 191 -1.31 -5.80 12.01
C HIS A 191 -0.76 -5.83 10.59
N SER A 192 0.55 -6.06 10.44
CA SER A 192 1.23 -6.00 9.13
C SER A 192 0.68 -6.99 8.11
N ALA A 193 0.35 -8.21 8.54
CA ALA A 193 -0.19 -9.24 7.65
C ALA A 193 -1.58 -8.92 7.05
N ALA A 194 -2.31 -7.92 7.59
CA ALA A 194 -3.53 -7.45 6.96
C ALA A 194 -3.27 -6.62 5.69
N THR A 195 -2.06 -6.09 5.47
CA THR A 195 -1.75 -5.41 4.21
C THR A 195 -1.24 -6.41 3.18
N ARG A 196 -2.18 -7.02 2.47
CA ARG A 196 -1.96 -8.10 1.51
C ARG A 196 -2.64 -7.80 0.17
N GLU A 197 -2.11 -8.37 -0.90
CA GLU A 197 -2.83 -8.42 -2.17
C GLU A 197 -3.96 -9.45 -2.07
N PHE A 198 -5.15 -9.10 -2.57
CA PHE A 198 -6.29 -9.99 -2.55
C PHE A 198 -7.28 -9.64 -3.66
N VAL A 199 -7.76 -10.63 -4.40
CA VAL A 199 -8.64 -10.46 -5.57
C VAL A 199 -10.03 -9.94 -5.20
N TRP A 200 -10.41 -10.05 -3.94
CA TRP A 200 -11.67 -9.57 -3.39
C TRP A 200 -11.58 -8.17 -2.75
N ASP A 201 -10.43 -7.49 -2.84
CA ASP A 201 -10.27 -6.09 -2.39
C ASP A 201 -11.03 -5.12 -3.30
N LEU A 202 -11.92 -4.31 -2.72
CA LEU A 202 -12.60 -3.23 -3.45
C LEU A 202 -11.65 -2.15 -3.99
N GLN A 203 -10.44 -1.98 -3.45
CA GLN A 203 -9.43 -1.10 -4.06
C GLN A 203 -8.97 -1.58 -5.44
N ARG A 204 -9.07 -2.90 -5.70
CA ARG A 204 -8.61 -3.55 -6.93
C ARG A 204 -9.73 -3.96 -7.87
N CYS A 205 -10.98 -3.62 -7.56
CA CYS A 205 -12.15 -4.09 -8.30
C CYS A 205 -12.05 -3.86 -9.82
N PHE A 206 -11.53 -2.69 -10.24
CA PHE A 206 -11.30 -2.37 -11.66
C PHE A 206 -10.25 -3.28 -12.31
N GLU A 207 -9.10 -3.46 -11.66
CA GLU A 207 -8.00 -4.31 -12.15
C GLU A 207 -8.42 -5.78 -12.26
N VAL A 208 -9.13 -6.29 -11.24
CA VAL A 208 -9.61 -7.67 -11.18
C VAL A 208 -10.67 -7.92 -12.26
N VAL A 209 -11.64 -7.01 -12.41
CA VAL A 209 -12.67 -7.13 -13.45
C VAL A 209 -12.06 -7.00 -14.85
N GLU A 210 -11.15 -6.05 -15.09
CA GLU A 210 -10.43 -5.92 -16.38
C GLU A 210 -9.61 -7.18 -16.72
N SER A 211 -8.99 -7.81 -15.72
CA SER A 211 -8.19 -9.03 -15.89
C SER A 211 -9.05 -10.27 -16.22
N HIS A 212 -10.27 -10.35 -15.67
CA HIS A 212 -11.15 -11.52 -15.77
C HIS A 212 -12.42 -11.31 -16.60
N ILE A 213 -12.61 -10.15 -17.23
CA ILE A 213 -13.75 -9.92 -18.14
C ILE A 213 -13.73 -10.88 -19.35
N GLY A 214 -12.54 -11.30 -19.80
CA GLY A 214 -12.38 -12.33 -20.83
C GLY A 214 -12.75 -13.76 -20.36
N ASP A 215 -13.01 -13.94 -19.05
CA ASP A 215 -13.49 -15.20 -18.52
C ASP A 215 -15.03 -15.32 -18.50
N VAL A 216 -15.73 -14.19 -18.52
CA VAL A 216 -17.18 -14.11 -18.75
C VAL A 216 -17.52 -14.53 -20.19
N LYS A 217 -18.67 -15.19 -20.37
CA LYS A 217 -19.18 -15.61 -21.68
C LYS A 217 -19.26 -14.43 -22.66
N GLU A 218 -18.72 -14.62 -23.87
CA GLU A 218 -18.62 -13.58 -24.89
C GLU A 218 -19.97 -12.97 -25.29
N GLY A 219 -19.94 -11.71 -25.72
CA GLY A 219 -21.12 -10.93 -26.12
C GLY A 219 -21.77 -10.20 -24.94
N GLN A 220 -23.10 -10.26 -24.87
CA GLN A 220 -23.94 -9.36 -24.05
C GLN A 220 -23.54 -9.27 -22.58
N GLN A 221 -23.06 -10.37 -21.96
CA GLN A 221 -22.65 -10.38 -20.56
C GLN A 221 -21.36 -9.59 -20.31
N GLN A 222 -20.36 -9.69 -21.19
CA GLN A 222 -19.15 -8.88 -21.07
C GLN A 222 -19.45 -7.39 -21.26
N ASP A 223 -20.30 -7.06 -22.24
CA ASP A 223 -20.64 -5.67 -22.54
C ASP A 223 -21.48 -5.03 -21.43
N LEU A 224 -22.34 -5.81 -20.77
CA LEU A 224 -23.08 -5.40 -19.58
C LEU A 224 -22.11 -5.03 -18.44
N VAL A 225 -21.17 -5.91 -18.10
CA VAL A 225 -20.20 -5.64 -17.02
C VAL A 225 -19.34 -4.40 -17.34
N ARG A 226 -18.86 -4.25 -18.59
CA ARG A 226 -18.10 -3.07 -19.01
C ARG A 226 -18.90 -1.77 -18.82
N ARG A 227 -20.13 -1.68 -19.35
CA ARG A 227 -20.98 -0.49 -19.20
C ARG A 227 -21.23 -0.13 -17.73
N VAL A 228 -21.60 -1.13 -16.92
CA VAL A 228 -21.90 -0.91 -15.50
C VAL A 228 -20.65 -0.46 -14.73
N LEU A 229 -19.50 -1.10 -14.97
CA LEU A 229 -18.23 -0.76 -14.32
C LEU A 229 -17.72 0.63 -14.73
N ASP A 230 -17.80 1.00 -16.00
CA ASP A 230 -17.35 2.30 -16.49
C ASP A 230 -18.20 3.45 -15.92
N ALA A 231 -19.50 3.24 -15.75
CA ALA A 231 -20.38 4.17 -15.04
C ALA A 231 -19.95 4.36 -13.57
N GLN A 232 -19.63 3.26 -12.86
CA GLN A 232 -19.15 3.36 -11.47
C GLN A 232 -17.79 4.05 -11.40
N ARG A 233 -16.88 3.77 -12.35
CA ARG A 233 -15.55 4.40 -12.42
C ARG A 233 -15.66 5.92 -12.52
N LEU A 234 -16.57 6.42 -13.35
CA LEU A 234 -16.76 7.85 -13.54
C LEU A 234 -17.18 8.55 -12.23
N GLN A 235 -18.11 7.96 -11.47
CA GLN A 235 -18.53 8.47 -10.15
C GLN A 235 -17.38 8.39 -9.13
N LEU A 236 -16.72 7.24 -9.03
CA LEU A 236 -15.70 6.96 -8.02
C LEU A 236 -14.39 7.74 -8.22
N THR A 237 -14.04 8.14 -9.45
CA THR A 237 -12.77 8.81 -9.79
C THR A 237 -12.44 10.00 -8.89
N SER A 238 -13.44 10.78 -8.45
CA SER A 238 -13.26 11.95 -7.58
C SER A 238 -13.43 11.67 -6.07
N LEU A 239 -13.91 10.48 -5.72
CA LEU A 239 -14.27 10.06 -4.37
C LEU A 239 -13.20 9.16 -3.73
N LEU A 240 -12.64 8.20 -4.48
CA LEU A 240 -11.63 7.25 -3.97
C LEU A 240 -10.46 7.90 -3.20
N PRO A 241 -9.88 9.05 -3.63
CA PRO A 241 -8.79 9.69 -2.90
C PRO A 241 -9.19 10.30 -1.55
N LYS A 242 -10.50 10.39 -1.26
CA LYS A 242 -11.06 10.98 -0.03
C LYS A 242 -11.56 9.93 0.97
N LEU A 243 -11.63 8.66 0.57
CA LEU A 243 -12.13 7.59 1.44
C LEU A 243 -11.09 7.28 2.53
N ARG A 244 -11.54 7.11 3.78
CA ARG A 244 -10.66 6.64 4.84
C ARG A 244 -10.21 5.21 4.56
N ARG A 245 -9.12 4.81 5.19
CA ARG A 245 -8.60 3.44 5.13
C ARG A 245 -8.35 2.89 6.53
N SER A 246 -8.68 1.63 6.70
CA SER A 246 -8.47 0.86 7.93
C SER A 246 -8.32 -0.62 7.59
N ILE A 247 -7.98 -1.43 8.58
CA ILE A 247 -8.28 -2.85 8.48
C ILE A 247 -9.81 -3.00 8.48
N VAL A 248 -10.32 -3.80 7.55
CA VAL A 248 -11.74 -4.11 7.37
C VAL A 248 -11.93 -5.63 7.32
N HIS A 249 -13.16 -6.08 7.55
CA HIS A 249 -13.50 -7.50 7.52
C HIS A 249 -13.50 -8.08 6.08
N ASN A 250 -13.92 -7.26 5.10
CA ASN A 250 -13.92 -7.52 3.66
C ASN A 250 -14.78 -8.70 3.16
N ASP A 251 -15.50 -9.40 4.03
CA ASP A 251 -16.43 -10.45 3.61
C ASP A 251 -17.78 -10.54 4.39
N PRO A 252 -18.50 -9.43 4.65
CA PRO A 252 -19.88 -9.51 5.16
C PRO A 252 -20.86 -9.99 4.06
N ASN A 253 -20.85 -11.28 3.75
CA ASN A 253 -21.70 -11.92 2.73
C ASN A 253 -22.80 -12.84 3.33
N ASP A 254 -23.74 -13.28 2.49
CA ASP A 254 -24.90 -14.10 2.86
C ASP A 254 -24.60 -15.43 3.60
N TYR A 255 -23.37 -15.93 3.52
CA TYR A 255 -22.88 -17.18 4.12
C TYR A 255 -21.83 -16.98 5.24
N ASN A 256 -21.35 -15.76 5.45
CA ASN A 256 -20.44 -15.39 6.55
C ASN A 256 -21.17 -14.65 7.70
N LEU A 257 -22.46 -14.33 7.49
CA LEU A 257 -23.35 -13.69 8.45
C LEU A 257 -24.41 -14.69 8.94
N VAL A 258 -24.53 -14.83 10.27
CA VAL A 258 -25.49 -15.71 10.95
C VAL A 258 -26.53 -14.87 11.69
N VAL A 259 -27.81 -15.15 11.46
CA VAL A 259 -28.95 -14.53 12.13
C VAL A 259 -29.36 -15.42 13.31
N GLY A 260 -29.16 -14.93 14.53
CA GLY A 260 -29.56 -15.59 15.76
C GLY A 260 -31.07 -15.57 15.98
N VAL A 261 -31.55 -16.47 16.84
CA VAL A 261 -32.98 -16.59 17.20
C VAL A 261 -33.55 -15.37 17.94
N ASP A 262 -32.67 -14.51 18.47
CA ASP A 262 -33.01 -13.22 19.08
C ASP A 262 -32.98 -12.05 18.07
N GLY A 263 -32.77 -12.34 16.78
CA GLY A 263 -32.70 -11.37 15.69
C GLY A 263 -31.35 -10.67 15.56
N ARG A 264 -30.36 -10.96 16.42
CA ARG A 264 -29.01 -10.38 16.29
C ARG A 264 -28.23 -11.08 15.19
N VAL A 265 -27.41 -10.31 14.48
CA VAL A 265 -26.48 -10.85 13.48
C VAL A 265 -25.11 -11.05 14.12
N GLY A 266 -24.47 -12.17 13.78
CA GLY A 266 -23.10 -12.49 14.18
C GLY A 266 -22.26 -12.90 12.98
N VAL A 267 -20.94 -12.68 13.08
CA VAL A 267 -19.99 -12.89 11.97
C VAL A 267 -19.02 -14.04 12.29
N LEU A 268 -18.75 -14.87 11.30
CA LEU A 268 -17.98 -16.11 11.46
C LEU A 268 -16.49 -15.92 11.19
N ASP A 269 -16.11 -15.80 9.92
CA ASP A 269 -14.74 -16.00 9.46
C ASP A 269 -14.07 -14.70 8.99
N PHE A 270 -12.88 -14.45 9.50
CA PHE A 270 -12.07 -13.26 9.23
C PHE A 270 -11.00 -13.54 8.15
N GLY A 271 -11.12 -14.65 7.40
CA GLY A 271 -10.14 -15.10 6.40
C GLY A 271 -9.81 -14.11 5.27
N ASP A 272 -10.75 -13.20 4.98
CA ASP A 272 -10.66 -12.22 3.90
C ASP A 272 -10.17 -10.84 4.37
N MET A 273 -9.92 -10.66 5.67
CA MET A 273 -9.59 -9.37 6.27
C MET A 273 -8.33 -8.74 5.66
N LEU A 274 -8.38 -7.43 5.42
CA LEU A 274 -7.24 -6.68 4.90
C LEU A 274 -7.33 -5.18 5.17
N TYR A 275 -6.25 -4.45 4.89
CA TYR A 275 -6.24 -2.99 4.89
C TYR A 275 -6.82 -2.42 3.58
N SER A 276 -8.01 -1.83 3.64
CA SER A 276 -8.77 -1.32 2.48
C SER A 276 -9.51 -0.02 2.82
N TYR A 277 -10.39 0.48 1.95
CA TYR A 277 -11.29 1.58 2.27
C TYR A 277 -12.16 1.21 3.47
N THR A 278 -12.30 2.09 4.47
CA THR A 278 -13.05 1.79 5.70
C THR A 278 -14.52 1.46 5.39
N CYS A 279 -15.12 2.09 4.38
CA CYS A 279 -16.48 1.80 3.93
C CYS A 279 -16.62 0.50 3.09
N SER A 280 -15.54 -0.26 2.84
CA SER A 280 -15.61 -1.52 2.06
C SER A 280 -16.56 -2.54 2.68
N ASP A 281 -16.56 -2.69 4.01
CA ASP A 281 -17.49 -3.60 4.72
C ASP A 281 -18.96 -3.25 4.44
N ALA A 282 -19.30 -1.95 4.47
CA ALA A 282 -20.65 -1.49 4.17
C ALA A 282 -21.03 -1.70 2.69
N ALA A 283 -20.11 -1.43 1.77
CA ALA A 283 -20.31 -1.64 0.34
C ALA A 283 -20.50 -3.13 0.00
N ILE A 284 -19.72 -4.02 0.62
CA ILE A 284 -19.82 -5.46 0.42
C ILE A 284 -21.13 -5.99 1.01
N GLY A 285 -21.50 -5.56 2.23
CA GLY A 285 -22.80 -5.90 2.83
C GLY A 285 -23.97 -5.51 1.93
N MET A 286 -23.98 -4.27 1.42
CA MET A 286 -24.99 -3.82 0.45
C MET A 286 -25.02 -4.66 -0.82
N ALA A 287 -23.87 -5.08 -1.35
CA ALA A 287 -23.79 -5.86 -2.59
C ALA A 287 -24.54 -7.21 -2.49
N TYR A 288 -24.50 -7.88 -1.33
CA TYR A 288 -25.26 -9.11 -1.08
C TYR A 288 -26.72 -8.81 -0.70
N LEU A 289 -26.98 -7.80 0.14
CA LEU A 289 -28.35 -7.41 0.49
C LEU A 289 -29.19 -6.99 -0.74
N PHE A 290 -28.57 -6.43 -1.77
CA PHE A 290 -29.23 -6.12 -3.05
C PHE A 290 -29.86 -7.34 -3.75
N PHE A 291 -29.41 -8.57 -3.49
CA PHE A 291 -30.02 -9.79 -4.04
C PHE A 291 -31.41 -10.06 -3.44
N HIS A 292 -31.68 -9.52 -2.26
CA HIS A 292 -32.91 -9.72 -1.48
C HIS A 292 -33.85 -8.52 -1.52
N VAL A 293 -33.46 -7.41 -2.17
CA VAL A 293 -34.34 -6.23 -2.39
C VAL A 293 -35.38 -6.54 -3.47
N PRO A 294 -36.70 -6.47 -3.18
CA PRO A 294 -37.76 -6.73 -4.15
C PRO A 294 -37.62 -5.94 -5.46
N GLU A 295 -38.01 -6.54 -6.59
CA GLU A 295 -37.78 -5.96 -7.94
C GLU A 295 -38.48 -4.60 -8.15
N ASP A 296 -39.58 -4.35 -7.46
CA ASP A 296 -40.37 -3.11 -7.48
C ASP A 296 -39.84 -2.01 -6.54
N THR A 297 -38.93 -2.35 -5.62
CA THR A 297 -38.38 -1.45 -4.61
C THR A 297 -37.01 -0.91 -5.03
N PRO A 298 -36.80 0.41 -5.22
CA PRO A 298 -35.50 0.97 -5.63
C PRO A 298 -34.36 0.49 -4.72
N LEU A 299 -33.20 0.19 -5.29
CA LEU A 299 -32.11 -0.52 -4.58
C LEU A 299 -31.64 0.26 -3.35
N ALA A 300 -31.46 1.58 -3.50
CA ALA A 300 -31.06 2.48 -2.42
C ALA A 300 -32.10 2.57 -1.28
N GLU A 301 -33.39 2.47 -1.59
CA GLU A 301 -34.46 2.48 -0.59
C GLU A 301 -34.54 1.13 0.14
N GLY A 302 -34.38 0.03 -0.59
CA GLY A 302 -34.40 -1.32 -0.02
C GLY A 302 -33.30 -1.54 1.03
N VAL A 303 -32.10 -1.00 0.82
CA VAL A 303 -30.97 -1.11 1.77
C VAL A 303 -30.84 0.06 2.75
N ARG A 304 -31.73 1.05 2.71
CA ARG A 304 -31.73 2.20 3.64
C ARG A 304 -31.60 1.78 5.12
N PRO A 305 -32.33 0.78 5.64
CA PRO A 305 -32.22 0.36 7.05
C PRO A 305 -30.83 -0.17 7.42
N PHE A 306 -30.14 -0.84 6.49
CA PHE A 306 -28.76 -1.28 6.68
C PHE A 306 -27.81 -0.08 6.78
N VAL A 307 -27.91 0.88 5.87
CA VAL A 307 -27.01 2.05 5.83
C VAL A 307 -27.18 2.92 7.08
N GLU A 308 -28.42 3.15 7.50
CA GLU A 308 -28.74 3.92 8.71
C GLU A 308 -28.19 3.24 9.98
N ALA A 309 -28.39 1.91 10.12
CA ALA A 309 -27.86 1.17 11.27
C ALA A 309 -26.33 1.04 11.26
N TYR A 310 -25.71 0.86 10.09
CA TYR A 310 -24.26 0.88 9.93
C TYR A 310 -23.68 2.25 10.36
N HIS A 311 -24.24 3.34 9.84
CA HIS A 311 -23.77 4.71 10.13
C HIS A 311 -23.84 5.04 11.63
N GLN A 312 -24.85 4.53 12.36
CA GLN A 312 -24.95 4.71 13.81
C GLN A 312 -23.82 4.04 14.60
N LYS A 313 -23.17 3.00 14.07
CA LYS A 313 -22.04 2.30 14.70
C LYS A 313 -20.69 2.77 14.17
N CYS A 314 -20.61 2.95 12.87
CA CYS A 314 -19.42 3.41 12.14
C CYS A 314 -19.83 4.57 11.23
N PRO A 315 -19.82 5.83 11.72
CA PRO A 315 -20.24 6.98 10.94
C PRO A 315 -19.48 7.10 9.63
N LEU A 316 -20.21 7.11 8.52
CA LEU A 316 -19.70 7.33 7.18
C LEU A 316 -19.42 8.81 6.96
N GLU A 317 -18.28 9.13 6.35
CA GLU A 317 -18.01 10.47 5.84
C GLU A 317 -18.79 10.73 4.54
N GLU A 318 -18.97 12.01 4.17
CA GLU A 318 -19.73 12.43 2.98
C GLU A 318 -19.25 11.70 1.70
N ALA A 319 -17.93 11.66 1.48
CA ALA A 319 -17.35 10.96 0.33
C ALA A 319 -17.53 9.42 0.37
N GLU A 320 -17.64 8.83 1.57
CA GLU A 320 -17.88 7.40 1.73
C GLU A 320 -19.34 7.04 1.45
N ALA A 321 -20.29 7.87 1.93
CA ALA A 321 -21.71 7.72 1.64
C ALA A 321 -22.00 7.87 0.13
N ASP A 322 -21.36 8.83 -0.54
CA ASP A 322 -21.47 9.04 -1.99
C ASP A 322 -20.81 7.93 -2.84
N ALA A 323 -19.79 7.26 -2.31
CA ALA A 323 -19.10 6.16 -2.99
C ALA A 323 -19.81 4.81 -2.81
N LEU A 324 -20.62 4.67 -1.76
CA LEU A 324 -21.06 3.39 -1.22
C LEU A 324 -21.81 2.50 -2.22
N PHE A 325 -22.77 3.07 -2.95
CA PHE A 325 -23.54 2.36 -3.99
C PHE A 325 -22.64 1.87 -5.13
N ALA A 326 -21.75 2.74 -5.61
CA ALA A 326 -20.87 2.42 -6.74
C ALA A 326 -19.84 1.34 -6.37
N LEU A 327 -19.31 1.38 -5.14
CA LEU A 327 -18.45 0.32 -4.60
C LEU A 327 -19.21 -1.01 -4.44
N ALA A 328 -20.45 -0.99 -3.97
CA ALA A 328 -21.29 -2.19 -3.89
C ALA A 328 -21.52 -2.82 -5.28
N VAL A 329 -21.83 -2.01 -6.29
CA VAL A 329 -21.95 -2.48 -7.69
C VAL A 329 -20.62 -3.02 -8.21
N CYS A 330 -19.48 -2.39 -7.90
CA CYS A 330 -18.16 -2.91 -8.24
C CYS A 330 -17.90 -4.31 -7.63
N ARG A 331 -18.33 -4.59 -6.38
CA ARG A 331 -18.23 -5.95 -5.79
C ARG A 331 -19.02 -6.98 -6.60
N VAL A 332 -20.20 -6.61 -7.10
CA VAL A 332 -21.03 -7.49 -7.95
C VAL A 332 -20.33 -7.77 -9.30
N CYS A 333 -19.72 -6.75 -9.93
CA CYS A 333 -18.90 -6.93 -11.12
C CYS A 333 -17.70 -7.88 -10.87
N THR A 334 -16.98 -7.69 -9.76
CA THR A 334 -15.89 -8.59 -9.34
C THR A 334 -16.41 -10.02 -9.16
N SER A 335 -17.53 -10.21 -8.48
CA SER A 335 -18.14 -11.52 -8.26
C SER A 335 -18.45 -12.25 -9.56
N VAL A 336 -19.13 -11.63 -10.54
CA VAL A 336 -19.48 -12.34 -11.79
C VAL A 336 -18.25 -12.69 -12.64
N CYS A 337 -17.20 -11.87 -12.62
CA CYS A 337 -15.94 -12.16 -13.31
C CYS A 337 -15.14 -13.27 -12.63
N MET A 338 -15.01 -13.21 -11.30
CA MET A 338 -14.31 -14.23 -10.52
C MET A 338 -15.03 -15.59 -10.56
N SER A 339 -16.36 -15.63 -10.44
CA SER A 339 -17.13 -16.87 -10.60
C SER A 339 -16.96 -17.46 -12.00
N ALA A 340 -16.92 -16.64 -13.05
CA ALA A 340 -16.69 -17.12 -14.43
C ALA A 340 -15.27 -17.68 -14.62
N TYR A 341 -14.26 -17.04 -14.02
CA TYR A 341 -12.88 -17.52 -14.00
C TYR A 341 -12.72 -18.83 -13.21
N GLN A 342 -13.22 -18.89 -11.98
CA GLN A 342 -13.20 -20.10 -11.14
C GLN A 342 -13.95 -21.27 -11.81
N SER A 343 -15.09 -21.01 -12.47
CA SER A 343 -15.84 -22.04 -13.22
C SER A 343 -15.07 -22.64 -14.41
N LYS A 344 -14.02 -21.97 -14.91
CA LYS A 344 -13.09 -22.54 -15.91
C LYS A 344 -12.01 -23.42 -15.29
N LEU A 345 -11.66 -23.18 -14.02
CA LEU A 345 -10.64 -23.94 -13.29
C LEU A 345 -11.24 -25.20 -12.67
N ASP A 346 -12.43 -25.10 -12.09
CA ASP A 346 -13.20 -26.21 -11.54
C ASP A 346 -14.66 -26.20 -12.05
N PRO A 347 -14.93 -26.84 -13.20
CA PRO A 347 -16.29 -26.93 -13.75
C PRO A 347 -17.27 -27.78 -12.92
N GLY A 348 -16.79 -28.51 -11.90
CA GLY A 348 -17.61 -29.40 -11.06
C GLY A 348 -18.13 -28.75 -9.77
N ASN A 349 -17.66 -27.56 -9.43
CA ASN A 349 -17.99 -26.92 -8.16
C ASN A 349 -19.30 -26.13 -8.21
N GLU A 350 -20.40 -26.79 -7.82
CA GLU A 350 -21.74 -26.20 -7.75
C GLU A 350 -21.82 -24.94 -6.87
N TYR A 351 -20.92 -24.78 -5.87
CA TYR A 351 -20.88 -23.62 -4.98
C TYR A 351 -20.62 -22.31 -5.74
N LEU A 352 -19.84 -22.36 -6.82
CA LEU A 352 -19.51 -21.21 -7.69
C LEU A 352 -20.72 -20.67 -8.46
N LEU A 353 -21.82 -21.42 -8.53
CA LEU A 353 -23.01 -21.08 -9.32
C LEU A 353 -24.17 -20.52 -8.48
N ILE A 354 -24.08 -20.57 -7.14
CA ILE A 354 -25.16 -20.22 -6.22
C ILE A 354 -25.51 -18.72 -6.33
N SER A 355 -24.51 -17.84 -6.20
CA SER A 355 -24.66 -16.37 -6.27
C SER A 355 -24.69 -15.81 -7.69
N ALA A 356 -24.26 -16.59 -8.70
CA ALA A 356 -24.07 -16.11 -10.06
C ALA A 356 -25.37 -15.60 -10.70
N LYS A 357 -26.49 -16.30 -10.53
CA LYS A 357 -27.79 -15.90 -11.12
C LYS A 357 -28.36 -14.60 -10.50
N PRO A 358 -28.42 -14.43 -9.17
CA PRO A 358 -28.75 -13.15 -8.55
C PRO A 358 -27.85 -12.00 -9.02
N ALA A 359 -26.54 -12.21 -9.06
CA ALA A 359 -25.58 -11.19 -9.48
C ALA A 359 -25.80 -10.70 -10.92
N TRP A 360 -26.05 -11.60 -11.88
CA TRP A 360 -26.39 -11.21 -13.25
C TRP A 360 -27.69 -10.40 -13.35
N ARG A 361 -28.75 -10.80 -12.63
CA ARG A 361 -30.01 -10.04 -12.58
C ARG A 361 -29.82 -8.64 -11.98
N LEU A 362 -28.99 -8.51 -10.95
CA LEU A 362 -28.69 -7.24 -10.32
C LEU A 362 -27.94 -6.30 -11.29
N LEU A 363 -26.95 -6.80 -12.05
CA LEU A 363 -26.28 -5.99 -13.07
C LEU A 363 -27.24 -5.52 -14.17
N GLU A 364 -28.15 -6.38 -14.64
CA GLU A 364 -29.21 -5.99 -15.59
C GLU A 364 -30.18 -4.94 -15.00
N ARG A 365 -30.43 -4.97 -13.69
CA ARG A 365 -31.26 -3.99 -12.98
C ARG A 365 -30.56 -2.64 -12.91
N VAL A 366 -29.27 -2.62 -12.59
CA VAL A 366 -28.44 -1.41 -12.50
C VAL A 366 -28.25 -0.75 -13.87
N ASP A 367 -27.99 -1.51 -14.94
CA ASP A 367 -27.84 -0.99 -16.32
C ASP A 367 -29.13 -0.31 -16.83
N LYS A 368 -30.30 -0.75 -16.37
CA LYS A 368 -31.62 -0.14 -16.68
C LYS A 368 -31.90 1.12 -15.87
N PHE A 369 -31.38 1.22 -14.64
CA PHE A 369 -31.70 2.29 -13.69
C PHE A 369 -30.46 2.85 -12.97
N PRO A 370 -29.51 3.49 -13.69
CA PRO A 370 -28.27 4.01 -13.10
C PRO A 370 -28.49 5.17 -12.10
N GLY A 371 -29.70 5.73 -12.02
CA GLY A 371 -30.04 6.86 -11.14
C GLY A 371 -30.20 6.52 -9.64
N ASP A 372 -30.23 5.23 -9.26
CA ASP A 372 -30.37 4.83 -7.85
C ASP A 372 -29.15 5.21 -6.99
N ALA A 373 -27.97 5.36 -7.60
CA ALA A 373 -26.73 5.74 -6.91
C ALA A 373 -26.79 7.13 -6.24
N ALA A 374 -27.47 8.09 -6.86
CA ALA A 374 -27.50 9.48 -6.40
C ALA A 374 -28.32 9.71 -5.11
N LYS A 375 -29.06 8.71 -4.64
CA LYS A 375 -29.90 8.82 -3.44
C LYS A 375 -29.18 8.44 -2.15
N VAL A 376 -28.14 7.60 -2.20
CA VAL A 376 -27.52 7.02 -1.00
C VAL A 376 -26.85 8.07 -0.11
N GLY A 377 -26.17 9.07 -0.70
CA GLY A 377 -25.61 10.22 0.05
C GLY A 377 -26.68 11.00 0.83
N CYS A 378 -27.90 11.11 0.29
CA CYS A 378 -29.02 11.77 0.95
C CYS A 378 -29.64 10.94 2.11
N LEU A 379 -29.37 9.64 2.21
CA LEU A 379 -29.92 8.79 3.29
C LEU A 379 -29.28 9.10 4.65
N CYS A 380 -27.98 9.39 4.65
CA CYS A 380 -27.24 9.76 5.86
C CYS A 380 -27.58 11.18 6.36
N ALA A 381 -28.19 12.01 5.51
CA ALA A 381 -28.51 13.40 5.78
C ALA A 381 -29.87 13.58 6.49
N THR A 382 -30.12 12.85 7.58
CA THR A 382 -31.34 13.02 8.40
C THR A 382 -31.04 13.43 9.84
N ASN A 383 -30.95 14.75 10.04
CA ASN A 383 -31.27 15.33 11.35
C ASN A 383 -32.80 15.15 11.55
N PRO A 384 -33.31 14.61 12.68
CA PRO A 384 -34.73 14.27 12.85
C PRO A 384 -35.63 15.49 13.10
N SER A 385 -35.45 16.55 12.31
CA SER A 385 -36.18 17.82 12.42
C SER A 385 -36.27 18.60 11.10
N GLN A 386 -36.50 17.94 9.96
CA GLN A 386 -37.09 18.56 8.76
C GLN A 386 -37.59 17.52 7.76
N SER A 387 -38.91 17.34 7.69
CA SER A 387 -39.58 16.68 6.56
C SER A 387 -39.53 17.59 5.34
N MET A 388 -39.00 17.12 4.20
CA MET A 388 -39.02 17.89 2.95
C MET A 388 -40.43 17.91 2.35
N GLU A 389 -41.09 19.07 2.39
CA GLU A 389 -42.02 19.45 1.33
C GLU A 389 -41.21 19.92 0.12
N THR A 390 -41.48 19.36 -1.05
CA THR A 390 -40.81 19.71 -2.30
C THR A 390 -41.51 20.87 -3.00
N GLU A 391 -40.90 22.07 -3.01
CA GLU A 391 -41.29 23.13 -3.94
C GLU A 391 -40.09 23.72 -4.72
N PHE A 392 -40.28 23.82 -6.03
CA PHE A 392 -39.42 24.53 -6.99
C PHE A 392 -39.59 26.05 -6.84
N PHE A 393 -38.51 26.84 -6.72
CA PHE A 393 -38.53 28.26 -7.14
C PHE A 393 -37.19 28.77 -7.69
N PRO A 394 -37.18 29.59 -8.77
CA PRO A 394 -35.98 30.18 -9.35
C PRO A 394 -35.62 31.58 -8.81
N ALA A 395 -34.45 32.06 -9.22
CA ALA A 395 -33.69 33.23 -8.73
C ALA A 395 -34.43 34.58 -8.51
N GLY A 396 -34.07 35.30 -7.42
CA GLY A 396 -34.33 36.75 -7.32
C GLY A 396 -34.07 37.47 -5.97
N ARG A 397 -32.97 38.25 -5.90
CA ARG A 397 -32.71 39.45 -5.05
C ARG A 397 -32.83 39.42 -3.50
N VAL A 398 -31.66 39.61 -2.86
CA VAL A 398 -31.31 40.67 -1.87
C VAL A 398 -32.40 41.19 -0.90
N ALA A 399 -32.25 40.94 0.41
CA ALA A 399 -31.91 41.97 1.43
C ALA A 399 -31.99 41.51 2.92
N ARG A 400 -31.19 42.19 3.77
CA ARG A 400 -31.38 42.46 5.22
C ARG A 400 -31.21 41.35 6.27
N SER A 401 -30.01 41.36 6.86
CA SER A 401 -29.70 41.35 8.31
C SER A 401 -30.84 41.15 9.33
N MET A 402 -30.64 40.18 10.23
CA MET A 402 -30.91 40.33 11.66
C MET A 402 -29.73 39.77 12.49
N ARG A 403 -29.39 40.47 13.59
CA ARG A 403 -28.53 39.97 14.68
C ARG A 403 -29.44 39.54 15.83
N PHE A 404 -28.96 38.65 16.70
CA PHE A 404 -28.98 38.69 18.18
C PHE A 404 -28.50 37.29 18.71
N PRO A 405 -28.33 37.03 20.02
CA PRO A 405 -27.01 37.18 20.67
C PRO A 405 -26.59 35.94 21.49
N GLY A 406 -25.51 36.07 22.29
CA GLY A 406 -25.40 35.31 23.55
C GLY A 406 -24.45 34.12 23.56
N SER A 407 -23.27 34.38 24.13
CA SER A 407 -22.26 33.43 24.64
C SER A 407 -22.74 32.05 25.10
N LEU A 408 -22.17 31.00 24.52
CA LEU A 408 -22.02 29.67 25.15
C LEU A 408 -20.71 29.63 25.94
N LYS A 409 -20.81 29.77 27.27
CA LYS A 409 -19.80 29.32 28.24
C LYS A 409 -20.52 28.44 29.26
N GLN A 410 -19.81 27.44 29.79
CA GLN A 410 -20.28 26.48 30.80
C GLN A 410 -21.27 25.39 30.32
N VAL A 411 -20.74 24.26 29.80
CA VAL A 411 -20.88 22.92 30.41
C VAL A 411 -19.69 22.05 29.98
N VAL A 412 -18.54 22.19 30.65
CA VAL A 412 -17.43 21.19 30.60
C VAL A 412 -16.78 21.15 31.98
N GLU A 413 -17.43 20.51 32.97
CA GLU A 413 -16.82 20.26 34.29
C GLU A 413 -17.59 19.20 35.08
N ALA A 414 -17.49 17.92 34.71
CA ALA A 414 -17.93 16.78 35.54
C ALA A 414 -17.46 15.39 35.01
N ALA A 415 -16.16 15.04 35.12
CA ALA A 415 -15.68 13.63 35.11
C ALA A 415 -14.16 13.50 35.36
N THR A 416 -13.68 13.66 36.60
CA THR A 416 -12.27 13.38 36.94
C THR A 416 -12.09 12.70 38.31
N SER A 417 -11.94 11.38 38.31
CA SER A 417 -11.24 10.61 39.37
C SER A 417 -10.94 9.18 38.88
N PRO A 418 -9.98 8.43 39.49
CA PRO A 418 -8.70 8.28 38.83
C PRO A 418 -8.40 6.86 38.35
N ARG A 419 -7.84 6.73 37.14
CA ARG A 419 -7.30 5.45 36.64
C ARG A 419 -6.01 5.09 37.39
N ARG A 420 -5.91 3.83 37.83
CA ARG A 420 -4.68 3.26 38.41
C ARG A 420 -3.53 3.33 37.41
N ALA A 421 -2.32 3.60 37.91
CA ALA A 421 -1.13 3.73 37.09
C ALA A 421 -0.70 2.39 36.48
N PHE A 422 -0.75 2.30 35.15
CA PHE A 422 0.15 1.43 34.40
C PHE A 422 1.35 2.25 33.93
N CYS A 423 2.53 1.63 33.94
CA CYS A 423 3.81 2.29 33.70
C CYS A 423 3.87 2.87 32.29
N LYS A 424 3.91 4.21 32.16
CA LYS A 424 4.15 4.88 30.88
C LYS A 424 5.63 4.73 30.51
N ILE A 425 5.92 3.91 29.51
CA ILE A 425 7.14 4.09 28.71
C ILE A 425 7.01 5.46 28.01
N PRO A 426 7.99 6.37 28.10
CA PRO A 426 7.86 7.70 27.49
C PRO A 426 7.90 7.61 25.97
N SER A 427 6.74 7.79 25.32
CA SER A 427 6.70 8.11 23.89
C SER A 427 7.18 9.55 23.68
N VAL A 428 8.48 9.69 23.40
CA VAL A 428 9.07 10.92 22.87
C VAL A 428 9.63 10.62 21.49
N LYS A 429 8.74 10.51 20.50
CA LYS A 429 9.14 10.57 19.08
C LYS A 429 9.69 11.98 18.80
N LYS A 430 10.99 12.20 19.01
CA LYS A 430 11.70 13.37 18.45
C LYS A 430 11.52 13.31 16.93
N GLN A 431 10.90 14.33 16.35
CA GLN A 431 10.80 14.44 14.89
C GLN A 431 12.20 14.52 14.28
N VAL A 432 12.38 13.86 13.13
CA VAL A 432 13.59 14.01 12.30
C VAL A 432 13.62 15.45 11.78
N PRO A 433 14.71 16.22 12.00
CA PRO A 433 14.81 17.58 11.48
C PRO A 433 14.87 17.61 9.95
N ASN A 434 14.37 18.69 9.35
CA ASN A 434 14.52 18.95 7.92
C ASN A 434 15.69 19.90 7.64
N LEU A 435 16.26 19.79 6.45
CA LEU A 435 17.14 20.76 5.82
C LEU A 435 16.31 21.68 4.92
N GLU A 436 16.49 23.00 5.06
CA GLU A 436 15.91 23.98 4.12
C GLU A 436 16.67 23.95 2.78
N LEU A 437 15.93 23.94 1.68
CA LEU A 437 16.45 23.95 0.31
C LEU A 437 16.42 25.37 -0.28
N ASN A 438 17.31 25.66 -1.24
CA ASN A 438 17.37 26.97 -1.89
C ASN A 438 16.13 27.30 -2.76
N ASP A 439 15.21 26.35 -2.97
CA ASP A 439 13.94 26.53 -3.67
C ASP A 439 12.73 26.69 -2.72
N GLY A 440 12.99 26.95 -1.43
CA GLY A 440 12.00 27.23 -0.39
C GLY A 440 11.24 26.01 0.13
N LYS A 441 11.68 24.79 -0.20
CA LYS A 441 11.14 23.53 0.32
C LYS A 441 12.07 22.94 1.39
N SER A 442 11.63 21.88 2.05
CA SER A 442 12.41 21.22 3.11
C SER A 442 12.55 19.71 2.86
N MET A 443 13.69 19.14 3.23
CA MET A 443 14.03 17.72 3.02
C MET A 443 14.48 17.06 4.33
N PRO A 444 13.97 15.88 4.74
CA PRO A 444 14.39 15.22 5.98
C PRO A 444 15.90 14.94 6.02
N ILE A 445 16.60 15.30 7.12
CA ILE A 445 18.05 15.14 7.25
C ILE A 445 18.51 13.67 7.30
N LEU A 446 17.59 12.75 7.59
CA LEU A 446 17.79 11.30 7.54
C LEU A 446 16.92 10.69 6.43
N GLY A 447 17.53 9.90 5.56
CA GLY A 447 16.86 9.10 4.56
C GLY A 447 17.43 7.68 4.47
N PHE A 448 16.83 6.84 3.63
CA PHE A 448 17.20 5.44 3.45
C PHE A 448 17.66 5.19 2.01
N GLY A 449 18.83 4.58 1.84
CA GLY A 449 19.35 4.27 0.50
C GLY A 449 18.75 2.99 -0.08
N CYS A 450 18.08 3.07 -1.23
CA CYS A 450 17.41 1.92 -1.86
C CYS A 450 18.32 1.10 -2.81
N TYR A 451 19.61 1.42 -2.93
CA TYR A 451 20.53 0.68 -3.78
C TYR A 451 20.72 -0.79 -3.31
N LYS A 452 20.55 -1.72 -4.25
CA LYS A 452 20.55 -3.18 -4.02
C LYS A 452 19.49 -3.65 -3.01
N VAL A 453 18.28 -3.10 -3.06
CA VAL A 453 17.12 -3.59 -2.29
C VAL A 453 16.20 -4.37 -3.22
N GLY A 454 15.85 -5.62 -2.91
CA GLY A 454 15.07 -6.52 -3.77
C GLY A 454 15.81 -7.03 -5.02
N VAL A 455 16.57 -6.18 -5.70
CA VAL A 455 17.25 -6.44 -6.98
C VAL A 455 18.73 -6.08 -6.88
N VAL A 456 19.61 -6.80 -7.58
CA VAL A 456 20.97 -6.33 -7.88
C VAL A 456 20.98 -5.91 -9.35
N PRO A 457 21.20 -4.62 -9.68
CA PRO A 457 21.10 -4.17 -11.06
C PRO A 457 22.17 -4.84 -11.94
N GLY A 458 21.86 -5.09 -13.21
CA GLY A 458 22.70 -5.87 -14.12
C GLY A 458 24.13 -5.31 -14.28
N SER A 459 24.25 -3.98 -14.24
CA SER A 459 25.53 -3.24 -14.21
C SER A 459 26.44 -3.56 -13.01
N ALA A 460 25.87 -4.11 -11.93
CA ALA A 460 26.57 -4.51 -10.71
C ALA A 460 26.80 -6.02 -10.60
N ALA A 461 26.47 -6.80 -11.64
CA ALA A 461 26.52 -8.27 -11.66
C ALA A 461 27.95 -8.87 -11.75
N GLY A 462 29.00 -8.05 -11.77
CA GLY A 462 30.40 -8.51 -11.72
C GLY A 462 30.84 -9.16 -10.40
N ALA A 463 29.93 -9.31 -9.43
CA ALA A 463 30.16 -10.01 -8.16
C ALA A 463 29.33 -11.30 -8.14
N ALA A 464 29.84 -12.36 -8.78
CA ALA A 464 29.17 -13.65 -8.92
C ALA A 464 28.82 -14.32 -7.57
N ASP A 465 29.53 -13.97 -6.50
CA ASP A 465 29.35 -14.52 -5.14
C ASP A 465 28.56 -13.59 -4.19
N ALA A 466 27.90 -12.55 -4.71
CA ALA A 466 27.11 -11.64 -3.87
C ALA A 466 25.82 -12.33 -3.36
N PRO A 467 25.52 -12.30 -2.04
CA PRO A 467 24.24 -12.81 -1.53
C PRO A 467 23.05 -12.15 -2.22
N LYS A 468 22.00 -12.94 -2.50
CA LYS A 468 20.73 -12.43 -3.02
C LYS A 468 20.18 -11.38 -2.03
N PRO A 469 19.81 -10.16 -2.49
CA PRO A 469 19.32 -9.12 -1.61
C PRO A 469 17.96 -9.50 -1.01
N ALA A 470 17.70 -9.01 0.21
CA ALA A 470 16.40 -9.17 0.85
C ALA A 470 15.27 -8.52 0.02
N PRO A 471 14.04 -9.08 0.02
CA PRO A 471 12.90 -8.55 -0.73
C PRO A 471 12.57 -7.10 -0.37
N ALA A 472 12.22 -6.29 -1.38
CA ALA A 472 11.95 -4.86 -1.19
C ALA A 472 10.85 -4.57 -0.17
N LYS A 473 9.74 -5.34 -0.19
CA LYS A 473 8.63 -5.24 0.77
C LYS A 473 9.11 -5.26 2.23
N GLY A 474 9.89 -6.26 2.61
CA GLY A 474 10.41 -6.39 3.98
C GLY A 474 11.40 -5.29 4.35
N VAL A 475 12.32 -4.95 3.44
CA VAL A 475 13.35 -3.92 3.70
C VAL A 475 12.73 -2.52 3.87
N ILE A 476 11.70 -2.20 3.10
CA ILE A 476 10.98 -0.92 3.21
C ILE A 476 10.07 -0.89 4.43
N ALA A 477 9.39 -1.99 4.77
CA ALA A 477 8.63 -2.10 6.02
C ALA A 477 9.54 -1.90 7.24
N ASP A 478 10.70 -2.57 7.30
CA ASP A 478 11.71 -2.38 8.35
C ASP A 478 12.20 -0.93 8.44
N ALA A 479 12.45 -0.27 7.29
CA ALA A 479 12.89 1.12 7.26
C ALA A 479 11.80 2.07 7.78
N LEU A 480 10.54 1.86 7.38
CA LEU A 480 9.41 2.66 7.85
C LEU A 480 9.14 2.47 9.35
N ALA A 481 9.31 1.24 9.86
CA ALA A 481 9.23 0.90 11.28
C ALA A 481 10.36 1.53 12.09
N ALA A 482 11.59 1.54 11.56
CA ALA A 482 12.75 2.25 12.12
C ALA A 482 12.64 3.79 12.03
N GLY A 483 11.54 4.32 11.48
CA GLY A 483 11.23 5.76 11.48
C GLY A 483 11.75 6.54 10.27
N TYR A 484 12.26 5.86 9.24
CA TYR A 484 12.64 6.53 7.99
C TYR A 484 11.38 7.02 7.25
N ARG A 485 11.53 8.15 6.56
CA ARG A 485 10.49 8.77 5.71
C ARG A 485 11.02 9.30 4.38
N CYS A 486 12.32 9.57 4.29
CA CYS A 486 12.98 9.88 3.02
C CYS A 486 13.59 8.62 2.41
N PHE A 487 13.41 8.40 1.11
CA PHE A 487 13.89 7.23 0.37
C PHE A 487 14.65 7.63 -0.89
N ASP A 488 15.90 7.14 -1.02
CA ASP A 488 16.81 7.44 -2.12
C ASP A 488 16.83 6.31 -3.16
N CYS A 489 16.00 6.46 -4.20
CA CYS A 489 15.92 5.56 -5.36
C CYS A 489 16.68 6.13 -6.57
N ALA A 490 16.73 5.35 -7.65
CA ALA A 490 17.17 5.75 -8.97
C ALA A 490 16.77 4.68 -10.00
N GLN A 491 16.55 5.09 -11.25
CA GLN A 491 16.34 4.17 -12.39
C GLN A 491 17.40 3.05 -12.43
N PHE A 492 18.68 3.43 -12.26
CA PHE A 492 19.84 2.54 -12.30
C PHE A 492 19.81 1.39 -11.28
N TYR A 493 18.97 1.49 -10.24
CA TYR A 493 18.89 0.46 -9.21
C TYR A 493 18.00 -0.73 -9.63
N GLU A 494 17.26 -0.59 -10.76
CA GLU A 494 16.42 -1.63 -11.36
C GLU A 494 15.38 -2.20 -10.37
N ASN A 495 14.89 -1.36 -9.45
CA ASN A 495 13.98 -1.75 -8.37
C ASN A 495 12.89 -0.72 -8.03
N GLU A 496 12.70 0.32 -8.85
CA GLU A 496 11.72 1.38 -8.56
C GLU A 496 10.28 0.85 -8.49
N ASP A 497 9.96 -0.19 -9.26
CA ASP A 497 8.69 -0.92 -9.24
C ASP A 497 8.51 -1.73 -7.94
N ALA A 498 9.51 -2.52 -7.55
CA ALA A 498 9.49 -3.30 -6.31
C ALA A 498 9.48 -2.41 -5.05
N ILE A 499 10.03 -1.19 -5.13
CA ILE A 499 9.99 -0.20 -4.06
C ILE A 499 8.63 0.53 -4.04
N GLY A 500 8.05 0.85 -5.20
CA GLY A 500 6.69 1.41 -5.29
C GLY A 500 5.62 0.46 -4.75
N GLU A 501 5.69 -0.81 -5.14
CA GLU A 501 4.88 -1.90 -4.58
C GLU A 501 5.05 -1.97 -3.05
N ALA A 502 6.29 -1.85 -2.55
CA ALA A 502 6.56 -1.84 -1.12
C ALA A 502 6.01 -0.61 -0.37
N PHE A 503 5.98 0.58 -0.99
CA PHE A 503 5.32 1.75 -0.42
C PHE A 503 3.80 1.58 -0.37
N GLN A 504 3.19 1.03 -1.42
CA GLN A 504 1.76 0.72 -1.47
C GLN A 504 1.39 -0.30 -0.37
N VAL A 505 2.15 -1.38 -0.24
CA VAL A 505 1.99 -2.41 0.82
C VAL A 505 2.28 -1.86 2.22
N ALA A 506 3.09 -0.81 2.36
CA ALA A 506 3.31 -0.19 3.67
C ALA A 506 2.21 0.79 4.07
N GLY A 507 1.31 1.18 3.16
CA GLY A 507 0.13 2.02 3.45
C GLY A 507 0.43 3.43 3.94
N VAL A 508 1.68 3.90 3.85
CA VAL A 508 2.08 5.22 4.37
C VAL A 508 1.57 6.34 3.45
N PRO A 509 0.92 7.39 3.98
CA PRO A 509 0.44 8.51 3.19
C PRO A 509 1.56 9.14 2.34
N ARG A 510 1.23 9.56 1.11
CA ARG A 510 2.24 10.08 0.17
C ARG A 510 2.94 11.32 0.72
N GLU A 511 2.22 12.14 1.46
CA GLU A 511 2.67 13.34 2.14
C GLU A 511 3.59 13.08 3.36
N GLU A 512 3.60 11.86 3.90
CA GLU A 512 4.59 11.45 4.91
C GLU A 512 5.92 11.02 4.27
N LEU A 513 5.94 10.67 2.98
CA LEU A 513 7.11 10.17 2.28
C LEU A 513 7.84 11.30 1.55
N TYR A 514 9.18 11.27 1.57
CA TYR A 514 10.03 12.10 0.74
C TYR A 514 10.77 11.19 -0.27
N ILE A 515 10.28 11.13 -1.50
CA ILE A 515 10.72 10.16 -2.51
C ILE A 515 11.68 10.84 -3.50
N ILE A 516 12.89 10.29 -3.58
CA ILE A 516 13.97 10.78 -4.42
C ILE A 516 14.23 9.77 -5.55
N SER A 517 14.36 10.23 -6.79
CA SER A 517 14.85 9.39 -7.91
C SER A 517 15.89 10.14 -8.75
N LYS A 518 16.51 9.44 -9.72
CA LYS A 518 17.60 9.94 -10.56
C LYS A 518 17.48 9.42 -11.99
N VAL A 519 17.60 10.29 -12.98
CA VAL A 519 17.66 9.91 -14.40
C VAL A 519 19.05 9.35 -14.74
N TRP A 520 19.11 8.21 -15.44
CA TRP A 520 20.35 7.57 -15.84
C TRP A 520 20.93 8.12 -17.15
N THR A 521 22.22 7.85 -17.37
CA THR A 521 23.08 8.46 -18.40
C THR A 521 22.66 8.16 -19.83
N ASN A 522 22.05 7.00 -20.10
CA ASN A 522 21.49 6.66 -21.41
C ASN A 522 20.35 7.63 -21.79
N ASN A 523 19.41 7.88 -20.89
CA ASN A 523 18.30 8.79 -21.14
C ASN A 523 18.77 10.25 -21.27
N ILE A 524 19.82 10.64 -20.56
CA ILE A 524 20.48 11.95 -20.73
C ILE A 524 21.14 12.06 -22.12
N HIS A 525 21.81 11.01 -22.58
CA HIS A 525 22.44 10.96 -23.90
C HIS A 525 21.41 11.07 -25.04
N ASP A 526 20.29 10.34 -24.91
CA ASP A 526 19.20 10.28 -25.88
C ASP A 526 18.33 11.56 -25.89
N GLY A 527 18.51 12.44 -24.90
CA GLY A 527 18.03 13.83 -24.87
C GLY A 527 16.74 14.06 -24.08
N PRO A 528 16.23 15.31 -24.04
CA PRO A 528 15.17 15.74 -23.13
C PRO A 528 13.90 14.88 -23.15
N LYS A 529 13.49 14.38 -24.32
CA LYS A 529 12.31 13.50 -24.43
C LYS A 529 12.50 12.19 -23.66
N ALA A 530 13.69 11.60 -23.69
CA ALA A 530 14.00 10.39 -22.94
C ALA A 530 14.12 10.68 -21.43
N VAL A 531 14.71 11.82 -21.05
CA VAL A 531 14.73 12.30 -19.65
C VAL A 531 13.32 12.44 -19.07
N ARG A 532 12.40 13.05 -19.82
CA ARG A 532 10.97 13.15 -19.47
C ARG A 532 10.29 11.80 -19.38
N GLN A 533 10.43 10.95 -20.39
CA GLN A 533 9.86 9.61 -20.40
C GLN A 533 10.32 8.80 -19.20
N GLN A 534 11.60 8.91 -18.83
CA GLN A 534 12.12 8.26 -17.64
C GLN A 534 11.56 8.84 -16.34
N CYS A 535 11.43 10.17 -16.20
CA CYS A 535 10.82 10.76 -15.01
C CYS A 535 9.39 10.26 -14.81
N LEU A 536 8.60 10.21 -15.89
CA LEU A 536 7.24 9.67 -15.87
C LEU A 536 7.21 8.18 -15.55
N LYS A 537 8.20 7.41 -16.03
CA LYS A 537 8.35 5.99 -15.68
C LYS A 537 8.67 5.82 -14.19
N SER A 538 9.64 6.55 -13.64
CA SER A 538 9.98 6.48 -12.21
C SER A 538 8.79 6.88 -11.32
N ILE A 539 8.02 7.92 -11.68
CA ILE A 539 6.78 8.30 -10.97
C ILE A 539 5.74 7.16 -11.00
N LYS A 540 5.58 6.49 -12.15
CA LYS A 540 4.67 5.36 -12.31
C LYS A 540 5.12 4.14 -11.51
N ASP A 541 6.38 3.74 -11.67
CA ASP A 541 6.97 2.56 -11.02
C ASP A 541 6.92 2.70 -9.49
N LEU A 542 7.29 3.87 -8.96
CA LEU A 542 7.23 4.19 -7.53
C LEU A 542 5.80 4.44 -7.01
N GLY A 543 4.79 4.47 -7.90
CA GLY A 543 3.39 4.69 -7.56
C GLY A 543 3.10 6.03 -6.87
N CYS A 544 3.96 7.03 -7.02
CA CYS A 544 4.07 8.15 -6.09
C CYS A 544 3.41 9.47 -6.53
N GLY A 545 2.89 9.53 -7.77
CA GLY A 545 2.20 10.70 -8.35
C GLY A 545 3.10 11.89 -8.71
N PHE A 546 4.10 12.20 -7.87
CA PHE A 546 5.17 13.17 -8.09
C PHE A 546 6.43 12.73 -7.34
N LEU A 547 7.58 13.30 -7.67
CA LEU A 547 8.85 13.12 -6.93
C LEU A 547 9.14 14.35 -6.08
N ASP A 548 9.62 14.17 -4.85
CA ASP A 548 10.03 15.29 -4.00
C ASP A 548 11.36 15.88 -4.47
N LEU A 549 12.28 15.00 -4.88
CA LEU A 549 13.54 15.39 -5.50
C LEU A 549 13.85 14.49 -6.70
N TYR A 550 14.15 15.09 -7.85
CA TYR A 550 14.67 14.36 -9.01
C TYR A 550 16.00 14.92 -9.45
N MET A 551 16.95 14.03 -9.79
CA MET A 551 18.34 14.41 -10.01
C MET A 551 18.96 13.84 -11.28
N ILE A 552 19.90 14.58 -11.86
CA ILE A 552 20.88 14.01 -12.79
C ILE A 552 21.80 13.06 -12.03
N HIS A 553 21.89 11.77 -12.39
CA HIS A 553 22.71 10.80 -11.64
C HIS A 553 24.23 10.96 -11.89
N TRP A 554 24.61 11.34 -13.11
CA TRP A 554 25.98 11.69 -13.50
C TRP A 554 25.96 12.83 -14.54
N PRO A 555 26.89 13.80 -14.49
CA PRO A 555 27.01 14.83 -15.51
C PRO A 555 27.56 14.23 -16.82
N VAL A 556 26.66 13.88 -17.75
CA VAL A 556 27.03 13.46 -19.12
C VAL A 556 27.58 14.67 -19.89
N PRO A 557 28.88 14.71 -20.28
CA PRO A 557 29.48 15.88 -20.91
C PRO A 557 28.74 16.31 -22.17
N GLY A 558 28.47 17.62 -22.31
CA GLY A 558 27.75 18.20 -23.44
C GLY A 558 26.26 17.85 -23.53
N LYS A 559 25.69 17.10 -22.58
CA LYS A 559 24.27 16.69 -22.53
C LYS A 559 23.56 17.04 -21.23
N HIS A 560 24.28 17.06 -20.11
CA HIS A 560 23.69 17.27 -18.78
C HIS A 560 22.98 18.63 -18.62
N VAL A 561 23.43 19.70 -19.30
CA VAL A 561 22.74 21.01 -19.29
C VAL A 561 21.34 20.93 -19.90
N GLU A 562 21.21 20.27 -21.06
CA GLU A 562 19.93 20.08 -21.76
C GLU A 562 18.97 19.20 -20.93
N ALA A 563 19.49 18.13 -20.33
CA ALA A 563 18.73 17.27 -19.41
C ALA A 563 18.31 17.99 -18.13
N TYR A 564 19.16 18.86 -17.57
CA TYR A 564 18.81 19.65 -16.39
C TYR A 564 17.75 20.72 -16.71
N GLN A 565 17.77 21.29 -17.92
CA GLN A 565 16.70 22.17 -18.40
C GLN A 565 15.35 21.43 -18.51
N GLU A 566 15.33 20.15 -18.88
CA GLU A 566 14.11 19.33 -18.86
C GLU A 566 13.61 19.09 -17.41
N LEU A 567 14.52 18.88 -16.46
CA LEU A 567 14.17 18.81 -15.02
C LEU A 567 13.47 20.10 -14.55
N VAL A 568 13.92 21.28 -15.00
CA VAL A 568 13.26 22.57 -14.71
C VAL A 568 11.84 22.61 -15.30
N ALA A 569 11.63 22.11 -16.52
CA ALA A 569 10.30 22.05 -17.12
C ALA A 569 9.35 21.11 -16.35
N LEU A 570 9.83 19.91 -16.00
CA LEU A 570 9.10 18.92 -15.18
C LEU A 570 8.77 19.44 -13.77
N GLN A 571 9.64 20.30 -13.19
CA GLN A 571 9.37 21.00 -11.94
C GLN A 571 8.24 22.03 -12.10
N ALA A 572 8.26 22.82 -13.18
CA ALA A 572 7.21 23.80 -13.48
C ALA A 572 5.83 23.14 -13.73
N GLU A 573 5.82 21.91 -14.24
CA GLU A 573 4.62 21.08 -14.39
C GLU A 573 4.15 20.42 -13.08
N GLY A 574 4.91 20.54 -11.99
CA GLY A 574 4.55 20.02 -10.66
C GLY A 574 4.79 18.52 -10.45
N LEU A 575 5.29 17.81 -11.47
CA LEU A 575 5.68 16.39 -11.44
C LEU A 575 6.89 16.14 -10.52
N ILE A 576 7.73 17.16 -10.35
CA ILE A 576 8.88 17.18 -9.45
C ILE A 576 8.74 18.38 -8.51
N LYS A 577 9.03 18.25 -7.21
CA LYS A 577 9.02 19.40 -6.28
C LYS A 577 10.35 20.14 -6.28
N SER A 578 11.47 19.47 -6.05
CA SER A 578 12.83 20.03 -6.09
C SER A 578 13.69 19.33 -7.14
N ILE A 579 14.61 20.05 -7.76
CA ILE A 579 15.56 19.51 -8.74
C ILE A 579 16.98 19.50 -8.18
N GLY A 580 17.74 18.48 -8.48
CA GLY A 580 19.09 18.31 -7.96
C GLY A 580 20.04 17.63 -8.95
N VAL A 581 21.23 17.33 -8.45
CA VAL A 581 22.31 16.70 -9.19
C VAL A 581 23.02 15.68 -8.30
N SER A 582 23.72 14.74 -8.91
CA SER A 582 24.57 13.77 -8.23
C SER A 582 25.91 13.70 -8.96
N ASN A 583 27.00 13.57 -8.21
CA ASN A 583 28.37 13.52 -8.73
C ASN A 583 28.81 14.77 -9.52
N TYR A 584 28.27 15.95 -9.25
CA TYR A 584 28.68 17.18 -9.96
C TYR A 584 29.96 17.80 -9.38
N THR A 585 30.86 18.21 -10.29
CA THR A 585 32.02 19.07 -10.01
C THR A 585 31.61 20.56 -9.97
N VAL A 586 32.57 21.45 -9.68
CA VAL A 586 32.35 22.91 -9.69
C VAL A 586 32.19 23.41 -11.13
N GLU A 587 32.90 22.78 -12.05
CA GLU A 587 32.86 22.99 -13.49
C GLU A 587 31.50 22.60 -14.06
N ASP A 588 30.96 21.43 -13.69
CA ASP A 588 29.63 20.99 -14.14
C ASP A 588 28.52 21.93 -13.63
N LEU A 589 28.66 22.46 -12.42
CA LEU A 589 27.74 23.49 -11.89
C LEU A 589 27.90 24.82 -12.64
N SER A 590 29.14 25.20 -12.98
CA SER A 590 29.43 26.43 -13.73
C SER A 590 28.80 26.41 -15.12
N GLU A 591 28.67 25.24 -15.75
CA GLU A 591 27.96 25.10 -17.03
C GLU A 591 26.45 25.34 -16.89
N LEU A 592 25.81 24.87 -15.80
CA LEU A 592 24.40 25.21 -15.50
C LEU A 592 24.21 26.72 -15.26
N GLN A 593 25.14 27.35 -14.55
CA GLN A 593 25.12 28.79 -14.29
C GLN A 593 25.33 29.61 -15.58
N ALA A 594 26.24 29.19 -16.46
CA ALA A 594 26.46 29.81 -17.77
C ALA A 594 25.22 29.71 -18.67
N ALA A 595 24.49 28.58 -18.59
CA ALA A 595 23.19 28.39 -19.23
C ALA A 595 22.03 29.16 -18.56
N LYS A 596 22.29 29.88 -17.45
CA LYS A 596 21.32 30.65 -16.66
C LYS A 596 20.16 29.80 -16.10
N LEU A 597 20.42 28.52 -15.85
CA LEU A 597 19.47 27.62 -15.21
C LEU A 597 19.46 27.86 -13.68
N PRO A 598 18.34 27.59 -12.97
CA PRO A 598 18.29 27.68 -11.52
C PRO A 598 19.29 26.72 -10.87
N LEU A 599 19.86 27.11 -9.73
CA LEU A 599 20.78 26.27 -8.98
C LEU A 599 20.06 25.00 -8.48
N PRO A 600 20.74 23.85 -8.44
CA PRO A 600 20.16 22.63 -7.86
C PRO A 600 19.93 22.81 -6.36
N ALA A 601 18.84 22.24 -5.85
CA ALA A 601 18.56 22.22 -4.41
C ALA A 601 19.53 21.31 -3.64
N VAL A 602 19.98 20.22 -4.28
CA VAL A 602 20.84 19.19 -3.70
C VAL A 602 21.94 18.79 -4.68
N ASN A 603 23.17 18.60 -4.20
CA ASN A 603 24.21 17.81 -4.86
C ASN A 603 24.52 16.55 -4.02
N GLN A 604 24.22 15.37 -4.55
CA GLN A 604 24.50 14.08 -3.91
C GLN A 604 25.92 13.61 -4.26
N ILE A 605 26.81 13.47 -3.28
CA ILE A 605 28.23 13.14 -3.50
C ILE A 605 28.80 12.24 -2.38
N GLU A 606 29.92 11.56 -2.64
CA GLU A 606 30.60 10.76 -1.61
C GLU A 606 31.19 11.68 -0.54
N ILE A 607 30.63 11.63 0.68
CA ILE A 607 31.13 12.39 1.84
C ILE A 607 31.15 11.46 3.06
N ASN A 608 32.30 11.37 3.72
CA ASN A 608 32.49 10.71 5.01
C ASN A 608 33.78 11.28 5.67
N PRO A 609 34.08 11.00 6.95
CA PRO A 609 35.29 11.51 7.62
C PRO A 609 36.62 11.19 6.92
N PHE A 610 36.70 10.06 6.21
CA PHE A 610 37.88 9.64 5.45
C PHE A 610 37.96 10.29 4.05
N LEU A 611 36.92 11.04 3.66
CA LEU A 611 36.79 11.72 2.37
C LEU A 611 36.04 13.06 2.52
N TYR A 612 36.62 13.96 3.31
CA TYR A 612 36.03 15.24 3.68
C TYR A 612 36.69 16.42 2.92
N ARG A 613 36.20 16.67 1.71
CA ARG A 613 36.70 17.72 0.79
C ARG A 613 36.24 19.12 1.21
N LYS A 614 36.84 19.69 2.27
CA LYS A 614 36.37 20.92 2.95
C LYS A 614 36.02 22.07 2.00
N LYS A 615 36.88 22.40 1.03
CA LYS A 615 36.65 23.53 0.09
C LYS A 615 35.55 23.26 -0.93
N THR A 616 35.51 22.07 -1.56
CA THR A 616 34.38 21.66 -2.42
C THR A 616 33.05 21.74 -1.67
N ILE A 617 33.01 21.23 -0.43
CA ILE A 617 31.82 21.25 0.42
C ILE A 617 31.40 22.68 0.76
N ALA A 618 32.35 23.55 1.12
CA ALA A 618 32.09 24.96 1.40
C ALA A 618 31.60 25.72 0.17
N HIS A 619 32.10 25.40 -1.04
CA HIS A 619 31.65 26.01 -2.29
C HIS A 619 30.16 25.76 -2.55
N PHE A 620 29.72 24.49 -2.60
CA PHE A 620 28.31 24.17 -2.83
C PHE A 620 27.40 24.77 -1.73
N LYS A 621 27.81 24.67 -0.46
CA LYS A 621 27.04 25.24 0.65
C LYS A 621 26.96 26.76 0.62
N GLY A 622 28.02 27.45 0.18
CA GLY A 622 28.02 28.90 -0.01
C GLY A 622 27.03 29.39 -1.07
N LEU A 623 26.62 28.51 -1.98
CA LEU A 623 25.58 28.75 -2.99
C LEU A 623 24.18 28.30 -2.53
N GLY A 624 24.02 27.93 -1.25
CA GLY A 624 22.76 27.41 -0.70
C GLY A 624 22.40 25.99 -1.16
N ILE A 625 23.30 25.29 -1.84
CA ILE A 625 23.07 23.93 -2.34
C ILE A 625 23.30 22.95 -1.19
N GLN A 626 22.28 22.17 -0.83
CA GLN A 626 22.41 21.15 0.21
C GLN A 626 23.21 19.95 -0.30
N LEU A 627 23.88 19.25 0.61
CA LEU A 627 24.68 18.08 0.27
C LEU A 627 24.09 16.81 0.88
N GLN A 628 23.89 15.80 0.04
CA GLN A 628 23.41 14.48 0.43
C GLN A 628 24.58 13.50 0.36
N ALA A 629 24.91 12.87 1.48
CA ALA A 629 26.13 12.09 1.65
C ALA A 629 25.90 10.60 1.37
N TYR A 630 26.19 10.15 0.15
CA TYR A 630 26.24 8.71 -0.13
C TYR A 630 27.53 8.09 0.46
N ARG A 631 27.47 6.81 0.84
CA ARG A 631 28.56 6.09 1.54
C ARG A 631 29.10 6.82 2.78
N ALA A 632 28.23 7.48 3.55
CA ALA A 632 28.61 8.16 4.80
C ALA A 632 29.31 7.26 5.84
N LEU A 633 29.04 5.94 5.82
CA LEU A 633 29.71 4.95 6.67
C LEU A 633 31.06 4.43 6.11
N CYS A 634 31.46 4.92 4.92
CA CYS A 634 32.54 4.43 4.08
C CYS A 634 32.38 2.95 3.62
N ASN A 635 33.03 2.55 2.53
CA ASN A 635 32.88 1.20 1.97
C ASN A 635 34.17 0.64 1.32
N PHE A 636 35.34 1.17 1.69
CA PHE A 636 36.66 0.59 1.35
C PHE A 636 36.96 -0.61 2.25
N GLY A 637 36.24 -1.71 2.00
CA GLY A 637 36.19 -2.86 2.91
C GLY A 637 35.37 -2.55 4.15
N LYS A 638 34.27 -3.27 4.37
CA LYS A 638 33.27 -2.99 5.45
C LYS A 638 33.84 -2.96 6.88
N ALA A 639 35.06 -3.45 7.08
CA ALA A 639 35.80 -3.45 8.33
C ALA A 639 36.47 -2.08 8.63
N ALA A 640 37.22 -1.52 7.68
CA ALA A 640 38.26 -0.53 7.96
C ALA A 640 37.78 0.82 8.53
N SER A 641 36.55 1.26 8.22
CA SER A 641 35.98 2.49 8.77
C SER A 641 35.29 2.30 10.13
N LEU A 642 34.73 1.11 10.38
CA LEU A 642 34.05 0.77 11.63
C LEU A 642 35.03 0.30 12.71
N GLU A 643 36.18 -0.23 12.30
CA GLU A 643 37.29 -0.68 13.14
C GLU A 643 38.38 0.41 13.32
N ASN A 644 38.19 1.60 12.76
CA ASN A 644 39.14 2.70 12.90
C ASN A 644 39.27 3.15 14.37
N GLU A 645 40.50 3.24 14.88
CA GLU A 645 40.78 3.53 16.29
C GLU A 645 40.16 4.83 16.80
N VAL A 646 40.14 5.89 15.98
CA VAL A 646 39.51 7.18 16.35
C VAL A 646 37.99 7.02 16.42
N VAL A 647 37.37 6.37 15.43
CA VAL A 647 35.92 6.11 15.44
C VAL A 647 35.53 5.20 16.61
N GLY A 648 36.33 4.19 16.93
CA GLY A 648 36.14 3.28 18.07
C GLY A 648 36.29 3.97 19.42
N ALA A 649 37.29 4.85 19.58
CA ALA A 649 37.48 5.65 20.80
C ALA A 649 36.31 6.61 21.02
N LEU A 650 35.79 7.24 19.96
CA LEU A 650 34.60 8.09 20.02
C LEU A 650 33.32 7.30 20.31
N ALA A 651 33.16 6.12 19.70
CA ALA A 651 32.07 5.20 19.98
C ALA A 651 32.02 4.83 21.47
N ALA A 652 33.18 4.50 22.06
CA ALA A 652 33.33 4.24 23.49
C ALA A 652 33.04 5.49 24.36
N LYS A 653 33.56 6.67 24.00
CA LYS A 653 33.33 7.95 24.71
C LYS A 653 31.84 8.27 24.84
N HIS A 654 31.07 8.05 23.78
CA HIS A 654 29.64 8.42 23.70
C HIS A 654 28.67 7.31 24.08
N GLY A 655 29.15 6.07 24.29
CA GLY A 655 28.29 4.90 24.49
C GLY A 655 27.44 4.56 23.25
N ARG A 656 28.03 4.72 22.05
CA ARG A 656 27.37 4.58 20.73
C ARG A 656 28.12 3.59 19.85
N SER A 657 27.52 3.17 18.74
CA SER A 657 28.23 2.37 17.74
C SER A 657 29.08 3.24 16.80
N ALA A 658 30.06 2.64 16.13
CA ALA A 658 30.84 3.31 15.09
C ALA A 658 29.95 3.89 13.95
N SER A 659 28.87 3.20 13.58
CA SER A 659 27.93 3.70 12.56
C SER A 659 27.23 4.98 13.03
N GLN A 660 26.85 5.05 14.31
CA GLN A 660 26.23 6.22 14.92
C GLN A 660 27.19 7.41 15.00
N ILE A 661 28.47 7.20 15.30
CA ILE A 661 29.47 8.28 15.26
C ILE A 661 29.59 8.87 13.85
N LEU A 662 29.71 8.03 12.82
CA LEU A 662 29.83 8.46 11.42
C LEU A 662 28.54 9.15 10.92
N GLY A 663 27.37 8.59 11.24
CA GLY A 663 26.07 9.19 10.93
C GLY A 663 25.83 10.50 11.68
N LYS A 664 26.28 10.60 12.93
CA LYS A 664 26.15 11.82 13.74
C LYS A 664 27.00 12.96 13.20
N TRP A 665 28.26 12.68 12.86
CA TRP A 665 29.13 13.65 12.18
C TRP A 665 28.48 14.16 10.87
N CYS A 666 27.87 13.26 10.09
CA CYS A 666 27.17 13.59 8.86
C CYS A 666 26.04 14.62 9.10
N ILE A 667 25.16 14.36 10.06
CA ILE A 667 24.03 15.27 10.35
C ILE A 667 24.45 16.55 11.09
N GLN A 668 25.46 16.51 11.97
CA GLN A 668 25.99 17.73 12.62
C GLN A 668 26.73 18.64 11.64
N LYS A 669 27.35 18.08 10.59
CA LYS A 669 27.84 18.87 9.45
C LYS A 669 26.72 19.39 8.54
N GLY A 670 25.46 19.06 8.82
CA GLY A 670 24.31 19.45 8.00
C GLY A 670 24.37 18.84 6.61
N PHE A 671 24.72 17.56 6.52
CA PHE A 671 24.55 16.76 5.30
C PHE A 671 23.40 15.79 5.51
N GLN A 672 22.62 15.53 4.47
CA GLN A 672 21.61 14.48 4.55
C GLN A 672 22.29 13.10 4.63
N HIS A 673 21.97 12.33 5.66
CA HIS A 673 22.51 10.99 5.88
C HIS A 673 21.59 9.94 5.25
N ILE A 674 22.11 9.16 4.30
CA ILE A 674 21.35 8.12 3.57
C ILE A 674 21.98 6.71 3.70
N PRO A 675 21.98 6.10 4.90
CA PRO A 675 22.47 4.74 5.12
C PRO A 675 21.60 3.70 4.42
N LYS A 676 22.19 2.55 4.08
CA LYS A 676 21.49 1.37 3.55
C LYS A 676 21.72 0.17 4.45
N SER A 677 20.65 -0.58 4.73
CA SER A 677 20.68 -1.85 5.46
C SER A 677 19.64 -2.81 4.88
N GLU A 678 19.75 -4.09 5.23
CA GLU A 678 18.72 -5.14 5.04
C GLU A 678 18.42 -5.83 6.39
N LYS A 679 18.80 -5.18 7.50
CA LYS A 679 18.60 -5.66 8.87
C LYS A 679 17.98 -4.53 9.69
N LEU A 680 16.77 -4.74 10.21
CA LEU A 680 16.04 -3.81 11.07
C LEU A 680 16.92 -3.22 12.18
N SER A 681 17.61 -4.05 12.97
CA SER A 681 18.44 -3.58 14.09
C SER A 681 19.51 -2.56 13.69
N ARG A 682 20.07 -2.67 12.48
CA ARG A 682 21.00 -1.67 11.92
C ARG A 682 20.29 -0.43 11.40
N MET A 683 19.05 -0.55 10.90
CA MET A 683 18.24 0.62 10.51
C MET A 683 17.91 1.46 11.75
N GLU A 684 17.47 0.83 12.84
CA GLU A 684 17.22 1.46 14.14
C GLU A 684 18.49 2.05 14.76
N GLU A 685 19.63 1.37 14.67
CA GLU A 685 20.93 1.89 15.09
C GLU A 685 21.28 3.18 14.32
N ASN A 686 21.23 3.12 12.99
CA ASN A 686 21.50 4.24 12.09
C ASN A 686 20.50 5.40 12.23
N ALA A 687 19.27 5.17 12.69
CA ALA A 687 18.27 6.21 12.92
C ALA A 687 18.42 6.93 14.27
N ARG A 688 19.02 6.27 15.27
CA ARG A 688 19.24 6.81 16.62
C ARG A 688 20.45 7.75 16.67
N LEU A 689 20.27 8.94 16.07
CA LEU A 689 21.29 10.01 15.99
C LEU A 689 20.89 11.32 16.71
N PHE A 690 19.67 11.42 17.24
CA PHE A 690 19.08 12.67 17.73
C PHE A 690 19.06 12.80 19.26
N ASP A 691 19.71 11.88 19.96
CA ASP A 691 19.74 11.74 21.43
C ASP A 691 21.14 11.87 22.06
N PHE A 692 22.16 12.19 21.25
CA PHE A 692 23.51 12.58 21.68
C PHE A 692 24.08 13.69 20.78
N GLU A 693 25.30 14.16 21.05
CA GLU A 693 26.03 15.14 20.25
C GLU A 693 27.55 14.89 20.34
N LEU A 694 28.26 15.06 19.23
CA LEU A 694 29.73 15.08 19.19
C LEU A 694 30.20 16.50 19.49
N ASP A 695 31.10 16.67 20.45
CA ASP A 695 31.69 17.97 20.74
C ASP A 695 32.70 18.41 19.66
N THR A 696 33.18 19.66 19.76
CA THR A 696 34.11 20.23 18.77
C THR A 696 35.39 19.41 18.62
N GLU A 697 35.94 18.88 19.73
CA GLU A 697 37.17 18.08 19.70
C GLU A 697 36.96 16.75 18.97
N ASP A 698 35.80 16.12 19.14
CA ASP A 698 35.44 14.88 18.46
C ASP A 698 35.13 15.09 16.98
N MET A 699 34.49 16.20 16.63
CA MET A 699 34.28 16.60 15.23
C MET A 699 35.63 16.87 14.54
N ASP A 700 36.53 17.61 15.18
CA ASP A 700 37.88 17.89 14.66
C ASP A 700 38.70 16.61 14.44
N LYS A 701 38.65 15.65 15.38
CA LYS A 701 39.29 14.32 15.21
C LYS A 701 38.81 13.61 13.94
N LEU A 702 37.49 13.58 13.71
CA LEU A 702 36.91 12.93 12.53
C LEU A 702 37.27 13.67 11.23
N GLU A 703 37.28 15.00 11.24
CA GLU A 703 37.64 15.80 10.06
C GLU A 703 39.08 15.63 9.58
N ASN A 704 39.97 15.20 10.46
CA ASN A 704 41.39 14.96 10.17
C ASN A 704 41.68 13.52 9.69
N LEU A 705 40.67 12.67 9.52
CA LEU A 705 40.82 11.29 9.01
C LEU A 705 41.00 11.20 7.49
N THR A 706 40.79 12.29 6.75
CA THR A 706 41.00 12.32 5.30
C THR A 706 42.48 12.39 4.96
N THR A 707 43.00 11.39 4.25
CA THR A 707 44.41 11.33 3.83
C THR A 707 44.59 11.68 2.34
N PRO A 708 45.78 12.14 1.91
CA PRO A 708 46.08 12.31 0.49
C PRO A 708 45.88 11.03 -0.34
N ALA A 709 46.21 9.86 0.22
CA ALA A 709 46.01 8.57 -0.43
C ALA A 709 44.51 8.25 -0.63
N ALA A 710 43.64 8.61 0.33
CA ALA A 710 42.20 8.47 0.18
C ALA A 710 41.64 9.41 -0.92
N LEU A 711 42.15 10.64 -1.00
CA LEU A 711 41.78 11.59 -2.06
C LEU A 711 42.17 11.08 -3.47
N GLU A 712 43.39 10.58 -3.65
CA GLU A 712 43.82 10.01 -4.94
C GLU A 712 43.07 8.72 -5.29
N THR A 713 42.77 7.88 -4.30
CA THR A 713 41.93 6.68 -4.48
C THR A 713 40.50 7.09 -4.92
N PHE A 714 39.95 8.15 -4.34
CA PHE A 714 38.67 8.73 -4.75
C PHE A 714 38.73 9.29 -6.18
N LYS A 715 39.72 10.14 -6.52
CA LYS A 715 39.89 10.68 -7.88
C LYS A 715 39.94 9.54 -8.92
N SER A 716 40.74 8.51 -8.68
CA SER A 716 40.81 7.33 -9.55
C SER A 716 39.47 6.57 -9.65
N SER A 717 38.76 6.41 -8.54
CA SER A 717 37.48 5.70 -8.49
C SER A 717 36.35 6.48 -9.18
N TYR A 718 36.32 7.80 -9.00
CA TYR A 718 35.39 8.70 -9.67
C TYR A 718 35.60 8.66 -11.19
N LEU A 719 36.86 8.83 -11.65
CA LEU A 719 37.20 8.78 -13.07
C LEU A 719 36.79 7.44 -13.71
N LYS A 720 37.02 6.31 -13.02
CA LYS A 720 36.53 4.99 -13.47
C LYS A 720 35.01 4.92 -13.52
N GLY A 721 34.31 5.49 -12.54
CA GLY A 721 32.85 5.54 -12.48
C GLY A 721 32.27 6.32 -13.66
N ILE A 722 32.64 7.59 -13.81
CA ILE A 722 32.12 8.45 -14.87
C ILE A 722 32.48 7.96 -16.27
N VAL A 723 33.68 7.41 -16.50
CA VAL A 723 34.06 6.79 -17.79
C VAL A 723 33.24 5.53 -18.10
N ARG A 724 32.95 4.69 -17.09
CA ARG A 724 32.15 3.46 -17.27
C ARG A 724 30.68 3.78 -17.50
N ASP A 725 30.13 4.71 -16.73
CA ASP A 725 28.69 4.95 -16.66
C ASP A 725 28.21 5.97 -17.71
N THR A 726 29.10 6.74 -18.33
CA THR A 726 28.73 7.82 -19.26
C THR A 726 29.08 7.47 -20.72
N PRO A 727 28.12 7.48 -21.66
CA PRO A 727 28.42 7.33 -23.09
C PRO A 727 29.21 8.54 -23.63
N LEU A 728 30.46 8.32 -24.05
CA LEU A 728 31.35 9.36 -24.56
C LEU A 728 31.46 9.34 -26.09
N GLN A 729 30.69 10.20 -26.77
CA GLN A 729 30.92 10.45 -28.22
C GLN A 729 32.14 11.37 -28.47
N ALA A 730 32.49 12.23 -27.50
CA ALA A 730 33.56 13.24 -27.63
C ALA A 730 34.92 12.79 -27.05
N GLY A 731 35.07 11.52 -26.68
CA GLY A 731 36.27 10.99 -26.02
C GLY A 731 36.40 11.37 -24.54
N ALA A 732 37.40 10.78 -23.86
CA ALA A 732 37.61 10.92 -22.42
C ALA A 732 38.15 12.30 -21.97
N GLU A 733 38.41 13.21 -22.91
CA GLU A 733 38.91 14.56 -22.63
C GLU A 733 37.81 15.52 -22.17
N ALA A 734 36.54 15.25 -22.50
CA ALA A 734 35.40 16.05 -22.08
C ALA A 734 35.00 15.84 -20.60
N ILE A 735 35.53 14.81 -19.93
CA ILE A 735 35.29 14.54 -18.51
C ILE A 735 36.10 15.52 -17.65
N LYS A 736 35.42 16.19 -16.70
CA LYS A 736 36.07 17.03 -15.69
C LYS A 736 36.95 16.15 -14.80
N LYS A 737 38.24 16.47 -14.76
CA LYS A 737 39.26 15.72 -13.99
C LYS A 737 39.53 16.33 -12.62
N ASP A 738 39.25 17.62 -12.45
CA ASP A 738 39.24 18.24 -11.14
C ASP A 738 37.89 17.96 -10.48
N VAL A 739 37.92 17.15 -9.43
CA VAL A 739 36.74 16.70 -8.67
C VAL A 739 36.86 17.11 -7.20
N THR A 740 37.92 17.86 -6.86
CA THR A 740 38.32 18.23 -5.50
C THR A 740 38.99 19.60 -5.51
N LEU A 741 38.32 20.64 -5.00
CA LEU A 741 39.00 21.92 -4.76
C LEU A 741 40.07 21.71 -3.68
N GLU A 742 41.35 21.83 -4.07
CA GLU A 742 42.52 21.77 -3.18
C GLU A 742 42.58 22.94 -2.20
#